data_AF-A0A971SUT4-F1
#
_entry.id   AF-A0A971SUT4-F1
#
_cell.length_a   1.000
_cell.length_b   1.000
_cell.length_c   1.000
_cell.angle_alpha   90.00
_cell.angle_beta   90.00
_cell.angle_gamma   90.00
#
_symmetry.space_group_name_H-M   'P 1'
#
loop_
_entity.id
_entity.type
_entity.pdbx_description
1 polymer ?
#
loop_
_entity_poly.entity_id
_entity_poly.type
_entity_poly.pdbx_seq_one_letter_code
_entity_poly.pdbx_strand_id
1 'polypeptide(L)'
;MVRRVLQTLLIRHAWLKANGIMEEDYQASPELALLNEPLDKLRMSELRKLGSKYGLTSMDLADPSNRQSVLDILRLNDADWVRLEPLFESGIPHQVLNARKHTEESLIIAGAGAFGAVTIATNMAGRGVDIKLGGELSESLLAQVNQALATKGNLDPYSMNMQERLSAVQALHAELDEDQQTAVTAFLDYMANMARVRELGGLHVIGTERHEARRIDNQLRGRAARQGDPGSSRFYLALDDELMRMFGGTQMESLLQRFKIDENLPIELGLIAKVVEQSQTRVEGANFDVRKHLLEYDDVLNTQRNRIYTQRDLIFNKADLHEDVAEMLDTELGPRVKSGLEDPDGPWKLLAWLEDVQPTLNTQWAEYPSFVFKLALDALGQPTDEADLTQRLLDLSAKAVETENSHLLSSVSTMLDRAGATLKEQTAERLDSLDAFLDTLDDSQPRDLQAELTQLLQVQVRLTGAQQRQLLDDPQSMKAQLRDALKAGLTLNMVRRSLLTLERRFNETWPFKANELAIRPWEEIRGQILSQVESSLQRRSERLLGDEGEIARDLKANEPALTAGLSEPDARLELLQLTTRGTIIGFDPKSHRRVLKSANRLTYIFSMANELDRKASDALTQRVLTHLQGAEQALVTIFGNAEWEHIQNNNLLLSALPEPTKQAMQASFGKAGFAEIAEMPLTDLSLETRARAVPILGDKAQNRIYRQLLLSTITESWVDYLTRMEALRVSISMESYAQRDPLVQYKSEASKMFTELLSEVRQTVINRMFRYLPTAATENARALRGAGVSPVNEAGAVQPAQKPGKKKRKRH
;
A
#
# COMPACT_ATOMS: atom_id res chain seq x y z
N MET A 1 -0.11 -49.90 9.56
CA MET A 1 -1.35 -49.64 10.33
C MET A 1 -2.42 -50.72 10.12
N VAL A 2 -2.68 -51.17 8.87
CA VAL A 2 -3.66 -52.25 8.56
C VAL A 2 -3.49 -53.50 9.43
N ARG A 3 -2.26 -54.01 9.59
CA ARG A 3 -1.96 -55.14 10.50
C ARG A 3 -2.48 -54.93 11.93
N ARG A 4 -2.29 -53.72 12.46
CA ARG A 4 -2.69 -53.38 13.84
C ARG A 4 -4.20 -53.33 14.00
N VAL A 5 -4.90 -52.77 13.00
CA VAL A 5 -6.37 -52.76 12.94
C VAL A 5 -6.92 -54.18 12.88
N LEU A 6 -6.37 -55.03 12.01
CA LEU A 6 -6.82 -56.42 11.90
C LEU A 6 -6.56 -57.20 13.19
N GLN A 7 -5.46 -56.92 13.90
CA GLN A 7 -5.18 -57.52 15.21
C GLN A 7 -6.17 -57.08 16.29
N THR A 8 -6.60 -55.82 16.31
CA THR A 8 -7.64 -55.38 17.27
C THR A 8 -9.00 -55.98 16.93
N LEU A 9 -9.34 -56.06 15.64
CA LEU A 9 -10.55 -56.74 15.17
C LEU A 9 -10.54 -58.24 15.48
N LEU A 10 -9.39 -58.91 15.35
CA LEU A 10 -9.23 -60.32 15.69
C LEU A 10 -9.50 -60.58 17.18
N ILE A 11 -9.00 -59.70 18.07
CA ILE A 11 -9.29 -59.78 19.51
C ILE A 11 -10.78 -59.54 19.78
N ARG A 12 -11.38 -58.53 19.13
CA ARG A 12 -12.82 -58.24 19.26
C ARG A 12 -13.66 -59.42 18.80
N HIS A 13 -13.31 -60.05 17.68
CA HIS A 13 -14.01 -61.20 17.14
C HIS A 13 -13.87 -62.43 18.06
N ALA A 14 -12.68 -62.69 18.60
CA ALA A 14 -12.47 -63.74 19.59
C ALA A 14 -13.28 -63.50 20.87
N TRP A 15 -13.37 -62.25 21.33
CA TRP A 15 -14.22 -61.86 22.45
C TRP A 15 -15.70 -62.11 22.19
N LEU A 16 -16.21 -61.69 21.02
CA LEU A 16 -17.60 -61.93 20.62
C LEU A 16 -17.93 -63.43 20.62
N LYS A 17 -17.05 -64.24 20.02
CA LYS A 17 -17.21 -65.70 19.95
C LYS A 17 -17.15 -66.36 21.33
N ALA A 18 -16.26 -65.92 22.21
CA ALA A 18 -16.14 -66.44 23.57
C ALA A 18 -17.37 -66.13 24.43
N ASN A 19 -18.06 -65.03 24.16
CA ASN A 19 -19.27 -64.61 24.90
C ASN A 19 -20.58 -64.97 24.19
N GLY A 20 -20.54 -65.57 23.00
CA GLY A 20 -21.75 -65.91 22.23
C GLY A 20 -22.56 -64.70 21.76
N ILE A 21 -21.91 -63.54 21.59
CA ILE A 21 -22.56 -62.29 21.20
C ILE A 21 -22.46 -62.12 19.68
N MET A 22 -23.58 -61.83 19.03
CA MET A 22 -23.59 -61.48 17.60
C MET A 22 -23.01 -60.07 17.41
N GLU A 23 -22.32 -59.82 16.29
CA GLU A 23 -21.69 -58.52 16.02
C GLU A 23 -22.71 -57.36 16.03
N GLU A 24 -23.96 -57.63 15.64
CA GLU A 24 -25.08 -56.67 15.61
C GLU A 24 -25.60 -56.29 17.00
N ASP A 25 -25.36 -57.14 18.00
CA ASP A 25 -25.79 -56.96 19.40
C ASP A 25 -24.65 -56.42 20.30
N TYR A 26 -23.50 -56.08 19.71
CA TYR A 26 -22.34 -55.61 20.45
C TYR A 26 -22.58 -54.25 21.10
N GLN A 27 -22.30 -54.15 22.40
CA GLN A 27 -22.24 -52.90 23.16
C GLN A 27 -20.82 -52.70 23.69
N ALA A 28 -20.37 -51.44 23.83
CA ALA A 28 -19.05 -51.13 24.36
C ALA A 28 -18.84 -51.78 25.74
N SER A 29 -17.91 -52.72 25.78
CA SER A 29 -17.56 -53.46 27.00
C SER A 29 -16.31 -52.86 27.64
N PRO A 30 -16.32 -52.61 28.97
CA PRO A 30 -15.13 -52.17 29.70
C PRO A 30 -13.91 -53.09 29.51
N GLU A 31 -14.14 -54.38 29.24
CA GLU A 31 -13.08 -55.35 29.01
C GLU A 31 -12.27 -55.11 27.73
N LEU A 32 -12.88 -54.47 26.74
CA LEU A 32 -12.26 -54.14 25.46
C LEU A 32 -11.86 -52.66 25.37
N ALA A 33 -11.97 -51.90 26.45
CA ALA A 33 -11.66 -50.46 26.48
C ALA A 33 -10.25 -50.14 25.97
N LEU A 34 -9.28 -51.04 26.22
CA LEU A 34 -7.92 -50.92 25.71
C LEU A 34 -7.87 -50.80 24.17
N LEU A 35 -8.78 -51.48 23.44
CA LEU A 35 -8.81 -51.46 21.98
C LEU A 35 -9.24 -50.10 21.39
N ASN A 36 -9.75 -49.19 22.22
CA ASN A 36 -10.20 -47.86 21.81
C ASN A 36 -9.09 -46.80 21.89
N GLU A 37 -7.88 -47.15 22.36
CA GLU A 37 -6.73 -46.25 22.30
C GLU A 37 -6.21 -46.09 20.85
N PRO A 38 -5.58 -44.93 20.53
CA PRO A 38 -4.90 -44.72 19.25
C PRO A 38 -3.97 -45.90 18.89
N LEU A 39 -4.00 -46.33 17.62
CA LEU A 39 -3.30 -47.53 17.15
C LEU A 39 -1.78 -47.53 17.42
N ASP A 40 -1.17 -46.34 17.49
CA ASP A 40 0.23 -46.10 17.80
C ASP A 40 0.57 -46.31 19.29
N LYS A 41 -0.40 -46.16 20.19
CA LYS A 41 -0.24 -46.34 21.64
C LYS A 41 -0.43 -47.78 22.10
N LEU A 42 -1.18 -48.58 21.33
CA LEU A 42 -1.38 -49.99 21.64
C LEU A 42 -0.04 -50.73 21.69
N ARG A 43 0.23 -51.49 22.76
CA ARG A 43 1.44 -52.34 22.88
C ARG A 43 1.12 -53.81 22.58
N MET A 44 1.99 -54.48 21.82
CA MET A 44 1.75 -55.87 21.40
C MET A 44 1.72 -56.85 22.58
N SER A 45 2.45 -56.55 23.67
CA SER A 45 2.41 -57.33 24.90
C SER A 45 1.04 -57.32 25.56
N GLU A 46 0.34 -56.19 25.52
CA GLU A 46 -1.00 -56.03 26.10
C GLU A 46 -2.06 -56.67 25.20
N LEU A 47 -1.95 -56.47 23.88
CA LEU A 47 -2.85 -57.12 22.91
C LEU A 47 -2.75 -58.65 22.96
N ARG A 48 -1.54 -59.23 23.11
CA ARG A 48 -1.37 -60.68 23.30
C ARG A 48 -2.02 -61.18 24.59
N LYS A 49 -1.84 -60.45 25.70
CA LYS A 49 -2.47 -60.80 26.99
C LYS A 49 -4.00 -60.77 26.87
N LEU A 50 -4.54 -59.74 26.23
CA LEU A 50 -5.98 -59.59 26.03
C LEU A 50 -6.53 -60.67 25.09
N GLY A 51 -5.87 -60.93 23.95
CA GLY A 51 -6.29 -61.97 23.01
C GLY A 51 -6.26 -63.38 23.60
N SER A 52 -5.20 -63.71 24.37
CA SER A 52 -5.07 -65.01 25.04
C SER A 52 -6.19 -65.28 26.05
N LYS A 53 -6.70 -64.24 26.74
CA LYS A 53 -7.87 -64.34 27.64
C LYS A 53 -9.12 -64.88 26.92
N TYR A 54 -9.24 -64.64 25.62
CA TYR A 54 -10.39 -65.03 24.78
C TYR A 54 -10.06 -66.15 23.79
N GLY A 55 -9.00 -66.93 24.05
CA GLY A 55 -8.69 -68.15 23.31
C GLY A 55 -7.85 -67.98 22.05
N LEU A 56 -7.27 -66.80 21.79
CA LEU A 56 -6.30 -66.63 20.70
C LEU A 56 -4.95 -67.24 21.06
N THR A 57 -4.47 -68.16 20.22
CA THR A 57 -3.17 -68.85 20.34
C THR A 57 -2.01 -68.05 19.75
N SER A 58 -2.28 -67.27 18.70
CA SER A 58 -1.31 -66.43 18.00
C SER A 58 -1.92 -65.08 17.64
N MET A 59 -1.09 -64.03 17.67
CA MET A 59 -1.46 -62.68 17.19
C MET A 59 -0.95 -62.42 15.77
N ASP A 60 -0.36 -63.44 15.13
CA ASP A 60 0.02 -63.34 13.73
C ASP A 60 -1.19 -63.62 12.84
N LEU A 61 -1.40 -62.74 11.86
CA LEU A 61 -2.59 -62.79 11.00
C LEU A 61 -2.51 -63.92 9.96
N ALA A 62 -1.28 -64.29 9.57
CA ALA A 62 -1.01 -65.38 8.62
C ALA A 62 -1.05 -66.77 9.27
N ASP A 63 -1.22 -66.86 10.59
CA ASP A 63 -1.29 -68.14 11.29
C ASP A 63 -2.52 -68.94 10.83
N PRO A 64 -2.39 -70.21 10.45
CA PRO A 64 -3.51 -71.04 10.02
C PRO A 64 -4.68 -71.08 11.02
N SER A 65 -4.41 -70.94 12.32
CA SER A 65 -5.43 -70.90 13.37
C SER A 65 -6.33 -69.65 13.31
N ASN A 66 -5.85 -68.56 12.71
CA ASN A 66 -6.58 -67.30 12.59
C ASN A 66 -7.25 -67.11 11.22
N ARG A 67 -6.89 -67.91 10.20
CA ARG A 67 -7.35 -67.75 8.81
C ARG A 67 -8.86 -67.60 8.67
N GLN A 68 -9.64 -68.52 9.24
CA GLN A 68 -11.10 -68.47 9.12
C GLN A 68 -11.67 -67.21 9.80
N SER A 69 -11.21 -66.89 11.01
CA SER A 69 -11.64 -65.70 11.74
C SER A 69 -11.34 -64.41 10.97
N VAL A 70 -10.17 -64.32 10.31
CA VAL A 70 -9.79 -63.15 9.51
C VAL A 70 -10.65 -63.03 8.25
N LEU A 71 -10.95 -64.14 7.57
CA LEU A 71 -11.87 -64.15 6.42
C LEU A 71 -13.29 -63.74 6.83
N ASP A 72 -13.78 -64.23 7.98
CA ASP A 72 -15.11 -63.88 8.51
C ASP A 72 -15.20 -62.39 8.87
N ILE A 73 -14.18 -61.84 9.55
CA ILE A 73 -14.10 -60.41 9.91
C ILE A 73 -14.18 -59.51 8.67
N LEU A 74 -13.50 -59.91 7.59
CA LEU A 74 -13.45 -59.13 6.35
C LEU A 74 -14.56 -59.49 5.36
N ARG A 75 -15.40 -60.47 5.69
CA ARG A 75 -16.49 -61.00 4.84
C ARG A 75 -15.97 -61.47 3.48
N LEU A 76 -14.85 -62.18 3.48
CA LEU A 76 -14.16 -62.69 2.30
C LEU A 76 -14.28 -64.22 2.18
N ASN A 77 -14.08 -64.73 0.98
CA ASN A 77 -14.09 -66.16 0.72
C ASN A 77 -12.67 -66.75 0.78
N ASP A 78 -12.56 -68.08 0.87
CA ASP A 78 -11.28 -68.78 0.89
C ASP A 78 -10.39 -68.49 -0.33
N ALA A 79 -11.00 -68.22 -1.50
CA ALA A 79 -10.28 -67.86 -2.73
C ALA A 79 -9.55 -66.50 -2.62
N ASP A 80 -10.01 -65.61 -1.74
CA ASP A 80 -9.42 -64.27 -1.56
C ASP A 80 -8.17 -64.30 -0.67
N TRP A 81 -7.92 -65.42 0.04
CA TRP A 81 -6.79 -65.58 0.95
C TRP A 81 -5.44 -65.32 0.25
N VAL A 82 -5.29 -65.80 -0.98
CA VAL A 82 -4.06 -65.64 -1.79
C VAL A 82 -3.72 -64.16 -2.01
N ARG A 83 -4.72 -63.29 -2.12
CA ARG A 83 -4.54 -61.84 -2.27
C ARG A 83 -4.38 -61.14 -0.93
N LEU A 84 -5.04 -61.64 0.12
CA LEU A 84 -5.08 -61.02 1.44
C LEU A 84 -3.80 -61.22 2.25
N GLU A 85 -3.27 -62.44 2.26
CA GLU A 85 -2.11 -62.82 3.09
C GLU A 85 -0.88 -61.91 2.87
N PRO A 86 -0.48 -61.57 1.63
CA PRO A 86 0.64 -60.65 1.39
C PRO A 86 0.42 -59.23 1.95
N LEU A 87 -0.83 -58.78 2.10
CA LEU A 87 -1.17 -57.43 2.54
C LEU A 87 -1.00 -57.24 4.06
N PHE A 88 -0.90 -58.32 4.83
CA PHE A 88 -0.68 -58.22 6.29
C PHE A 88 0.66 -57.58 6.63
N GLU A 89 1.68 -57.82 5.81
CA GLU A 89 3.01 -57.22 5.96
C GLU A 89 3.21 -56.01 5.06
N SER A 90 2.85 -56.11 3.78
CA SER A 90 3.09 -55.05 2.79
C SER A 90 2.10 -53.88 2.87
N GLY A 91 0.95 -54.06 3.52
CA GLY A 91 -0.13 -53.07 3.54
C GLY A 91 -0.84 -52.95 2.20
N ILE A 92 -1.78 -51.99 2.10
CA ILE A 92 -2.50 -51.72 0.85
C ILE A 92 -1.67 -50.72 0.02
N PRO A 93 -1.22 -51.08 -1.19
CA PRO A 93 -0.53 -50.14 -2.07
C PRO A 93 -1.48 -48.99 -2.43
N HIS A 94 -1.06 -47.76 -2.17
CA HIS A 94 -1.88 -46.58 -2.39
C HIS A 94 -1.03 -45.42 -2.90
N GLN A 95 -1.70 -44.48 -3.59
CA GLN A 95 -1.10 -43.23 -4.05
C GLN A 95 -1.75 -42.05 -3.32
N VAL A 96 -0.96 -41.05 -2.94
CA VAL A 96 -1.45 -39.87 -2.20
C VAL A 96 -1.28 -38.61 -3.05
N LEU A 97 -2.34 -37.83 -3.16
CA LEU A 97 -2.40 -36.59 -3.94
C LEU A 97 -2.68 -35.43 -3.01
N ASN A 98 -1.83 -34.40 -3.08
CA ASN A 98 -1.85 -33.26 -2.16
C ASN A 98 -2.11 -31.91 -2.84
N ALA A 99 -2.57 -31.90 -4.11
CA ALA A 99 -2.84 -30.72 -4.91
C ALA A 99 -1.62 -29.80 -5.12
N ARG A 100 -0.39 -30.36 -5.13
CA ARG A 100 0.86 -29.61 -5.35
C ARG A 100 1.45 -29.82 -6.74
N LYS A 101 1.35 -31.04 -7.27
CA LYS A 101 2.00 -31.42 -8.54
C LYS A 101 0.96 -31.85 -9.57
N HIS A 102 0.26 -30.88 -10.16
CA HIS A 102 -0.90 -31.15 -10.99
C HIS A 102 -0.65 -32.15 -12.14
N THR A 103 0.52 -32.11 -12.79
CA THR A 103 0.84 -33.04 -13.91
C THR A 103 1.04 -34.48 -13.43
N GLU A 104 1.86 -34.69 -12.39
CA GLU A 104 2.08 -36.04 -11.83
C GLU A 104 0.80 -36.59 -11.21
N GLU A 105 0.04 -35.75 -10.50
CA GLU A 105 -1.23 -36.12 -9.90
C GLU A 105 -2.30 -36.49 -10.94
N SER A 106 -2.25 -35.85 -12.11
CA SER A 106 -3.16 -36.16 -13.23
C SER A 106 -2.93 -37.56 -13.77
N LEU A 107 -1.67 -37.97 -13.94
CA LEU A 107 -1.31 -39.33 -14.38
C LEU A 107 -1.74 -40.38 -13.34
N ILE A 108 -1.53 -40.08 -12.05
CA ILE A 108 -1.95 -40.98 -10.97
C ILE A 108 -3.47 -41.14 -10.96
N ILE A 109 -4.23 -40.04 -11.12
CA ILE A 109 -5.70 -40.09 -11.18
C ILE A 109 -6.22 -40.84 -12.41
N ALA A 110 -5.58 -40.67 -13.57
CA ALA A 110 -5.98 -41.40 -14.77
C ALA A 110 -5.90 -42.93 -14.57
N GLY A 111 -4.88 -43.39 -13.83
CA GLY A 111 -4.72 -44.79 -13.43
C GLY A 111 -5.60 -45.26 -12.25
N ALA A 112 -6.30 -44.37 -11.54
CA ALA A 112 -6.98 -44.70 -10.29
C ALA A 112 -8.16 -45.67 -10.43
N GLY A 113 -8.69 -45.87 -11.64
CA GLY A 113 -9.77 -46.81 -11.91
C GLY A 113 -9.30 -48.24 -12.25
N ALA A 114 -8.00 -48.52 -12.16
CA ALA A 114 -7.44 -49.85 -12.39
C ALA A 114 -7.82 -50.84 -11.27
N PHE A 115 -7.83 -52.14 -11.60
CA PHE A 115 -8.16 -53.18 -10.63
C PHE A 115 -7.18 -53.18 -9.44
N GLY A 116 -7.72 -53.01 -8.23
CA GLY A 116 -6.94 -52.99 -6.99
C GLY A 116 -6.21 -51.67 -6.71
N ALA A 117 -6.39 -50.63 -7.53
CA ALA A 117 -5.82 -49.32 -7.27
C ALA A 117 -6.52 -48.62 -6.10
N VAL A 118 -5.74 -47.97 -5.24
CA VAL A 118 -6.23 -47.14 -4.14
C VAL A 118 -5.57 -45.77 -4.23
N THR A 119 -6.38 -44.72 -4.24
CA THR A 119 -5.89 -43.34 -4.35
C THR A 119 -6.52 -42.48 -3.26
N ILE A 120 -5.67 -41.77 -2.53
CA ILE A 120 -6.04 -40.85 -1.46
C ILE A 120 -5.87 -39.44 -2.00
N ALA A 121 -6.96 -38.71 -2.19
CA ALA A 121 -6.93 -37.32 -2.62
C ALA A 121 -7.28 -36.41 -1.45
N THR A 122 -6.37 -35.50 -1.08
CA THR A 122 -6.70 -34.45 -0.11
C THR A 122 -7.56 -33.38 -0.79
N ASN A 123 -8.64 -32.94 -0.14
CA ASN A 123 -9.62 -32.01 -0.72
C ASN A 123 -10.15 -32.51 -2.08
N MET A 124 -9.77 -31.83 -3.16
CA MET A 124 -10.17 -32.15 -4.55
C MET A 124 -8.94 -32.28 -5.46
N ALA A 125 -7.84 -32.86 -4.96
CA ALA A 125 -6.64 -33.11 -5.73
C ALA A 125 -6.94 -33.96 -6.99
N GLY A 126 -6.22 -33.69 -8.08
CA GLY A 126 -6.47 -34.34 -9.36
C GLY A 126 -7.81 -33.96 -10.03
N ARG A 127 -8.27 -32.72 -9.78
CA ARG A 127 -9.43 -32.17 -10.47
C ARG A 127 -9.14 -31.90 -11.94
N GLY A 128 -10.12 -32.21 -12.80
CA GLY A 128 -10.03 -32.04 -14.25
C GLY A 128 -9.68 -33.32 -15.02
N VAL A 129 -9.28 -34.39 -14.33
CA VAL A 129 -9.00 -35.69 -14.95
C VAL A 129 -10.12 -36.69 -14.67
N ASP A 130 -10.45 -37.46 -15.69
CA ASP A 130 -11.49 -38.48 -15.66
C ASP A 130 -10.92 -39.83 -15.19
N ILE A 131 -11.57 -40.44 -14.21
CA ILE A 131 -11.21 -41.78 -13.72
C ILE A 131 -12.00 -42.80 -14.54
N LYS A 132 -11.32 -43.48 -15.46
CA LYS A 132 -11.92 -44.55 -16.28
C LYS A 132 -11.73 -45.90 -15.58
N LEU A 133 -12.78 -46.73 -15.57
CA LEU A 133 -12.66 -48.09 -15.05
C LEU A 133 -11.68 -48.90 -15.91
N GLY A 134 -10.83 -49.70 -15.29
CA GLY A 134 -9.72 -50.40 -15.96
C GLY A 134 -8.40 -49.62 -15.98
N GLY A 135 -8.41 -48.34 -15.58
CA GLY A 135 -7.22 -47.47 -15.54
C GLY A 135 -7.02 -46.67 -16.83
N GLU A 136 -5.80 -46.16 -17.02
CA GLU A 136 -5.42 -45.41 -18.21
C GLU A 136 -4.92 -46.34 -19.33
N LEU A 137 -5.56 -46.27 -20.49
CA LEU A 137 -5.03 -46.86 -21.72
C LEU A 137 -4.18 -45.82 -22.42
N SER A 138 -2.86 -46.03 -22.50
CA SER A 138 -1.96 -45.08 -23.14
C SER A 138 -2.23 -44.99 -24.65
N GLU A 139 -2.13 -43.78 -25.21
CA GLU A 139 -2.31 -43.56 -26.64
C GLU A 139 -1.30 -44.35 -27.49
N SER A 140 -0.08 -44.52 -26.97
CA SER A 140 0.97 -45.33 -27.62
C SER A 140 0.58 -46.80 -27.72
N LEU A 141 0.02 -47.38 -26.65
CA LEU A 141 -0.45 -48.76 -26.63
C LEU A 141 -1.62 -48.94 -27.61
N LEU A 142 -2.59 -48.02 -27.59
CA LEU A 142 -3.72 -48.07 -28.51
C LEU A 142 -3.29 -47.92 -29.98
N ALA A 143 -2.29 -47.06 -30.26
CA ALA A 143 -1.73 -46.91 -31.61
C ALA A 143 -1.06 -48.21 -32.11
N GLN A 144 -0.30 -48.90 -31.24
CA GLN A 144 0.32 -50.18 -31.58
C GLN A 144 -0.72 -51.28 -31.84
N VAL A 145 -1.78 -51.35 -31.04
CA VAL A 145 -2.91 -52.28 -31.25
C VAL A 145 -3.62 -51.97 -32.56
N ASN A 146 -3.89 -50.70 -32.85
CA ASN A 146 -4.49 -50.30 -34.13
C ASN A 146 -3.58 -50.65 -35.30
N GLN A 147 -2.26 -50.46 -35.18
CA GLN A 147 -1.30 -50.86 -36.22
C GLN A 147 -1.33 -52.38 -36.46
N ALA A 148 -1.38 -53.19 -35.41
CA ALA A 148 -1.49 -54.64 -35.52
C ALA A 148 -2.79 -55.06 -36.24
N LEU A 149 -3.93 -54.47 -35.87
CA LEU A 149 -5.22 -54.73 -36.50
C LEU A 149 -5.26 -54.30 -37.98
N ALA A 150 -4.66 -53.15 -38.32
CA ALA A 150 -4.63 -52.65 -39.69
C ALA A 150 -3.71 -53.48 -40.59
N THR A 151 -2.52 -53.84 -40.11
CA THR A 151 -1.51 -54.55 -40.92
C THR A 151 -1.75 -56.05 -41.03
N LYS A 152 -2.25 -56.70 -39.97
CA LYS A 152 -2.41 -58.16 -39.92
C LYS A 152 -3.85 -58.61 -40.06
N GLY A 153 -4.81 -57.79 -39.60
CA GLY A 153 -6.25 -58.06 -39.73
C GLY A 153 -6.87 -57.48 -41.01
N ASN A 154 -6.18 -56.55 -41.69
CA ASN A 154 -6.73 -55.77 -42.82
C ASN A 154 -8.06 -55.08 -42.47
N LEU A 155 -8.19 -54.62 -41.22
CA LEU A 155 -9.35 -53.92 -40.68
C LEU A 155 -9.06 -52.42 -40.58
N ASP A 156 -10.09 -51.59 -40.52
CA ASP A 156 -9.96 -50.16 -40.17
C ASP A 156 -10.30 -49.95 -38.67
N PRO A 157 -9.29 -49.87 -37.79
CA PRO A 157 -9.53 -49.80 -36.35
C PRO A 157 -10.04 -48.44 -35.90
N TYR A 158 -9.95 -47.38 -36.73
CA TYR A 158 -10.40 -46.05 -36.35
C TYR A 158 -11.93 -45.91 -36.39
N SER A 159 -12.60 -46.79 -37.14
CA SER A 159 -14.06 -46.87 -37.21
C SER A 159 -14.72 -47.70 -36.10
N MET A 160 -13.92 -48.45 -35.32
CA MET A 160 -14.42 -49.41 -34.34
C MET A 160 -14.65 -48.79 -32.96
N ASN A 161 -15.56 -49.35 -32.17
CA ASN A 161 -15.66 -49.10 -30.73
C ASN A 161 -14.72 -50.03 -29.93
N MET A 162 -14.60 -49.84 -28.61
CA MET A 162 -13.65 -50.60 -27.80
C MET A 162 -13.98 -52.10 -27.73
N GLN A 163 -15.26 -52.45 -27.76
CA GLN A 163 -15.72 -53.84 -27.72
C GLN A 163 -15.47 -54.56 -29.05
N GLU A 164 -15.70 -53.86 -30.17
CA GLU A 164 -15.38 -54.34 -31.52
C GLU A 164 -13.88 -54.56 -31.69
N ARG A 165 -13.04 -53.66 -31.15
CA ARG A 165 -11.59 -53.84 -31.12
C ARG A 165 -11.20 -55.08 -30.31
N LEU A 166 -11.81 -55.31 -29.15
CA LEU A 166 -11.57 -56.52 -28.34
C LEU A 166 -11.88 -57.80 -29.13
N SER A 167 -13.05 -57.86 -29.78
CA SER A 167 -13.43 -59.02 -30.60
C SER A 167 -12.50 -59.21 -31.80
N ALA A 168 -12.08 -58.11 -32.46
CA ALA A 168 -11.15 -58.16 -33.58
C ALA A 168 -9.75 -58.65 -33.16
N VAL A 169 -9.25 -58.21 -32.01
CA VAL A 169 -7.97 -58.65 -31.45
C VAL A 169 -8.04 -60.13 -31.07
N GLN A 170 -9.14 -60.60 -30.47
CA GLN A 170 -9.32 -62.02 -30.12
C GLN A 170 -9.40 -62.94 -31.34
N ALA A 171 -9.96 -62.45 -32.45
CA ALA A 171 -10.06 -63.18 -33.70
C ALA A 171 -8.78 -63.12 -34.56
N LEU A 172 -7.77 -62.37 -34.13
CA LEU A 172 -6.51 -62.21 -34.88
C LEU A 172 -5.67 -63.48 -34.74
N HIS A 173 -5.70 -64.32 -35.78
CA HIS A 173 -4.92 -65.57 -35.85
C HIS A 173 -3.68 -65.43 -36.76
N ALA A 174 -3.02 -64.27 -36.70
CA ALA A 174 -1.83 -63.96 -37.48
C ALA A 174 -0.57 -63.95 -36.60
N GLU A 175 0.59 -64.30 -37.17
CA GLU A 175 1.87 -64.14 -36.48
C GLU A 175 2.19 -62.65 -36.27
N LEU A 176 2.23 -62.26 -34.99
CA LEU A 176 2.58 -60.94 -34.50
C LEU A 176 4.08 -60.89 -34.16
N ASP A 177 4.70 -59.73 -34.34
CA ASP A 177 6.05 -59.49 -33.80
C ASP A 177 6.00 -59.32 -32.27
N GLU A 178 7.17 -59.30 -31.62
CA GLU A 178 7.28 -59.27 -30.15
C GLU A 178 6.62 -58.01 -29.53
N ASP A 179 6.76 -56.86 -30.20
CA ASP A 179 6.18 -55.59 -29.76
C ASP A 179 4.64 -55.58 -29.92
N GLN A 180 4.13 -56.07 -31.04
CA GLN A 180 2.69 -56.20 -31.30
C GLN A 180 2.04 -57.23 -30.37
N GLN A 181 2.71 -58.36 -30.11
CA GLN A 181 2.22 -59.37 -29.19
C GLN A 181 2.13 -58.83 -27.77
N THR A 182 3.13 -58.05 -27.34
CA THR A 182 3.13 -57.40 -26.03
C THR A 182 1.99 -56.37 -25.93
N ALA A 183 1.81 -55.54 -26.96
CA ALA A 183 0.73 -54.55 -27.02
C ALA A 183 -0.67 -55.18 -27.00
N VAL A 184 -0.88 -56.23 -27.79
CA VAL A 184 -2.14 -57.00 -27.82
C VAL A 184 -2.43 -57.63 -26.47
N THR A 185 -1.44 -58.26 -25.85
CA THR A 185 -1.60 -58.88 -24.53
C THR A 185 -1.98 -57.83 -23.46
N ALA A 186 -1.26 -56.71 -23.42
CA ALA A 186 -1.56 -55.61 -22.50
C ALA A 186 -2.97 -55.00 -22.73
N PHE A 187 -3.43 -54.94 -23.98
CA PHE A 187 -4.79 -54.50 -24.30
C PHE A 187 -5.87 -55.49 -23.84
N LEU A 188 -5.65 -56.80 -24.04
CA LEU A 188 -6.55 -57.84 -23.55
C LEU A 188 -6.63 -57.81 -22.01
N ASP A 189 -5.50 -57.66 -21.33
CA ASP A 189 -5.43 -57.53 -19.89
C ASP A 189 -6.17 -56.27 -19.39
N TYR A 190 -5.99 -55.13 -20.07
CA TYR A 190 -6.73 -53.90 -19.79
C TYR A 190 -8.25 -54.12 -19.88
N MET A 191 -8.73 -54.74 -20.96
CA MET A 191 -10.15 -55.00 -21.17
C MET A 191 -10.72 -56.00 -20.15
N ALA A 192 -9.96 -57.05 -19.80
CA ALA A 192 -10.33 -58.00 -18.77
C ALA A 192 -10.44 -57.33 -17.39
N ASN A 193 -9.46 -56.51 -17.03
CA ASN A 193 -9.46 -55.74 -15.78
C ASN A 193 -10.62 -54.73 -15.75
N MET A 194 -10.90 -54.03 -16.85
CA MET A 194 -12.06 -53.14 -16.96
C MET A 194 -13.37 -53.90 -16.71
N ALA A 195 -13.56 -55.05 -17.34
CA ALA A 195 -14.74 -55.89 -17.13
C ALA A 195 -14.85 -56.37 -15.68
N ARG A 196 -13.72 -56.78 -15.07
CA ARG A 196 -13.67 -57.23 -13.67
C ARG A 196 -14.03 -56.11 -12.69
N VAL A 197 -13.52 -54.89 -12.91
CA VAL A 197 -13.85 -53.73 -12.09
C VAL A 197 -15.35 -53.40 -12.18
N ARG A 198 -15.95 -53.51 -13.38
CA ARG A 198 -17.40 -53.32 -13.55
C ARG A 198 -18.22 -54.37 -12.81
N GLU A 199 -17.84 -55.64 -12.92
CA GLU A 199 -18.50 -56.76 -12.23
C GLU A 199 -18.50 -56.57 -10.70
N LEU A 200 -17.40 -56.03 -10.15
CA LEU A 200 -17.24 -55.75 -8.72
C LEU A 200 -17.95 -54.47 -8.24
N GLY A 201 -18.72 -53.80 -9.09
CA GLY A 201 -19.49 -52.60 -8.73
C GLY A 201 -18.81 -51.26 -9.04
N GLY A 202 -17.69 -51.29 -9.76
CA GLY A 202 -16.99 -50.10 -10.28
C GLY A 202 -16.24 -49.28 -9.24
N LEU A 203 -16.06 -47.98 -9.52
CA LEU A 203 -15.30 -47.09 -8.64
C LEU A 203 -16.09 -46.82 -7.35
N HIS A 204 -15.46 -47.04 -6.20
CA HIS A 204 -16.00 -46.68 -4.89
C HIS A 204 -15.33 -45.41 -4.37
N VAL A 205 -16.12 -44.38 -4.07
CA VAL A 205 -15.65 -43.10 -3.53
C VAL A 205 -15.96 -43.02 -2.04
N ILE A 206 -14.91 -42.84 -1.24
CA ILE A 206 -15.02 -42.66 0.21
C ILE A 206 -14.73 -41.19 0.54
N GLY A 207 -15.73 -40.48 1.05
CA GLY A 207 -15.52 -39.18 1.70
C GLY A 207 -15.22 -39.39 3.17
N THR A 208 -14.07 -38.93 3.65
CA THR A 208 -13.66 -39.08 5.06
C THR A 208 -14.29 -38.04 5.97
N GLU A 209 -14.75 -36.93 5.41
CA GLU A 209 -15.45 -35.84 6.07
C GLU A 209 -16.37 -35.13 5.06
N ARG A 210 -17.16 -34.17 5.54
CA ARG A 210 -17.95 -33.26 4.70
C ARG A 210 -17.18 -31.97 4.47
N HIS A 211 -17.16 -31.50 3.23
CA HIS A 211 -16.63 -30.17 2.94
C HIS A 211 -17.60 -29.09 3.43
N GLU A 212 -17.11 -27.86 3.50
CA GLU A 212 -17.92 -26.67 3.83
C GLU A 212 -19.11 -26.45 2.88
N ALA A 213 -19.07 -27.01 1.67
CA ALA A 213 -20.12 -26.86 0.67
C ALA A 213 -20.54 -28.19 0.04
N ARG A 214 -21.85 -28.41 -0.06
CA ARG A 214 -22.48 -29.61 -0.63
C ARG A 214 -22.08 -29.84 -2.07
N ARG A 215 -21.85 -28.75 -2.81
CA ARG A 215 -21.38 -28.80 -4.21
C ARG A 215 -20.03 -29.50 -4.34
N ILE A 216 -19.14 -29.38 -3.35
CA ILE A 216 -17.81 -30.00 -3.37
C ILE A 216 -17.95 -31.50 -3.08
N ASP A 217 -18.75 -31.87 -2.08
CA ASP A 217 -19.07 -33.27 -1.80
C ASP A 217 -19.66 -33.98 -3.02
N ASN A 218 -20.59 -33.33 -3.72
CA ASN A 218 -21.21 -33.88 -4.93
C ASN A 218 -20.20 -34.03 -6.07
N GLN A 219 -19.17 -33.16 -6.16
CA GLN A 219 -18.09 -33.35 -7.13
C GLN A 219 -17.23 -34.57 -6.81
N LEU A 220 -16.99 -34.84 -5.54
CA LEU A 220 -16.30 -36.06 -5.10
C LEU A 220 -17.15 -37.30 -5.44
N ARG A 221 -18.45 -37.29 -5.10
CA ARG A 221 -19.40 -38.36 -5.48
C ARG A 221 -19.42 -38.62 -6.98
N GLY A 222 -19.47 -37.56 -7.78
CA GLY A 222 -19.49 -37.62 -9.25
C GLY A 222 -18.16 -38.08 -9.90
N ARG A 223 -17.17 -38.50 -9.11
CA ARG A 223 -16.02 -39.25 -9.62
C ARG A 223 -16.38 -40.70 -9.95
N ALA A 224 -17.30 -41.30 -9.19
CA ALA A 224 -17.85 -42.61 -9.47
C ALA A 224 -19.00 -42.55 -10.48
N ALA A 225 -19.34 -43.72 -11.03
CA ALA A 225 -20.51 -43.93 -11.90
C ALA A 225 -20.60 -42.97 -13.12
N ARG A 226 -19.46 -42.69 -13.75
CA ARG A 226 -19.40 -41.83 -14.94
C ARG A 226 -19.85 -42.58 -16.18
N GLN A 227 -20.50 -41.89 -17.11
CA GLN A 227 -20.96 -42.47 -18.39
C GLN A 227 -21.83 -43.73 -18.23
N GLY A 228 -22.54 -43.87 -17.11
CA GLY A 228 -23.39 -45.05 -16.83
C GLY A 228 -22.62 -46.27 -16.32
N ASP A 229 -21.32 -46.16 -16.04
CA ASP A 229 -20.56 -47.20 -15.35
C ASP A 229 -21.15 -47.46 -13.95
N PRO A 230 -21.02 -48.70 -13.42
CA PRO A 230 -21.34 -48.96 -12.03
C PRO A 230 -20.40 -48.16 -11.11
N GLY A 231 -20.90 -47.76 -9.96
CA GLY A 231 -20.11 -47.03 -8.98
C GLY A 231 -20.90 -46.76 -7.71
N SER A 232 -20.20 -46.51 -6.63
CA SER A 232 -20.82 -46.21 -5.34
C SER A 232 -20.04 -45.13 -4.60
N SER A 233 -20.71 -44.41 -3.72
CA SER A 233 -20.07 -43.38 -2.89
C SER A 233 -20.63 -43.41 -1.48
N ARG A 234 -19.77 -43.31 -0.47
CA ARG A 234 -20.18 -43.21 0.94
C ARG A 234 -19.33 -42.17 1.65
N PHE A 235 -19.99 -41.37 2.49
CA PHE A 235 -19.32 -40.39 3.35
C PHE A 235 -19.35 -40.91 4.77
N TYR A 236 -18.20 -40.86 5.42
CA TYR A 236 -18.03 -41.11 6.84
C TYR A 236 -17.85 -39.75 7.52
N LEU A 237 -18.39 -39.63 8.72
CA LEU A 237 -18.39 -38.41 9.51
C LEU A 237 -18.13 -38.77 10.96
N ALA A 238 -17.29 -37.98 11.61
CA ALA A 238 -17.14 -38.00 13.05
C ALA A 238 -17.74 -36.73 13.67
N LEU A 239 -18.09 -36.81 14.94
CA LEU A 239 -18.62 -35.67 15.70
C LEU A 239 -17.56 -34.59 15.93
N ASP A 240 -16.29 -35.00 15.95
CA ASP A 240 -15.13 -34.13 16.13
C ASP A 240 -14.63 -33.49 14.83
N ASP A 241 -15.28 -33.79 13.69
CA ASP A 241 -14.93 -33.20 12.39
C ASP A 241 -15.08 -31.68 12.43
N GLU A 242 -14.27 -30.96 11.63
CA GLU A 242 -14.20 -29.51 11.65
C GLU A 242 -15.56 -28.84 11.43
N LEU A 243 -16.36 -29.35 10.50
CA LEU A 243 -17.73 -28.89 10.23
C LEU A 243 -18.63 -29.00 11.49
N MET A 244 -18.53 -30.13 12.19
CA MET A 244 -19.35 -30.41 13.37
C MET A 244 -18.87 -29.59 14.57
N ARG A 245 -17.56 -29.45 14.76
CA ARG A 245 -16.96 -28.61 15.80
C ARG A 245 -17.36 -27.14 15.66
N MET A 246 -17.35 -26.60 14.44
CA MET A 246 -17.65 -25.17 14.21
C MET A 246 -19.15 -24.85 14.27
N PHE A 247 -20.04 -25.74 13.82
CA PHE A 247 -21.47 -25.38 13.63
C PHE A 247 -22.50 -26.39 14.17
N GLY A 248 -22.09 -27.60 14.56
CA GLY A 248 -22.99 -28.70 14.94
C GLY A 248 -22.91 -29.18 16.40
N GLY A 249 -21.82 -28.88 17.11
CA GLY A 249 -21.44 -29.55 18.37
C GLY A 249 -22.50 -29.50 19.48
N THR A 250 -23.03 -28.32 19.82
CA THR A 250 -23.92 -28.17 20.99
C THR A 250 -25.29 -28.86 20.83
N GLN A 251 -25.86 -28.80 19.63
CA GLN A 251 -27.12 -29.48 19.32
C GLN A 251 -26.94 -30.99 19.22
N MET A 252 -25.78 -31.44 18.72
CA MET A 252 -25.49 -32.85 18.54
C MET A 252 -25.13 -33.55 19.87
N GLU A 253 -24.34 -32.90 20.72
CA GLU A 253 -23.96 -33.38 22.05
C GLU A 253 -25.20 -33.55 22.96
N SER A 254 -26.11 -32.58 22.93
CA SER A 254 -27.38 -32.66 23.69
C SER A 254 -28.31 -33.77 23.17
N LEU A 255 -28.29 -34.08 21.88
CA LEU A 255 -29.04 -35.22 21.32
C LEU A 255 -28.42 -36.57 21.73
N LEU A 256 -27.10 -36.72 21.67
CA LEU A 256 -26.40 -37.96 22.04
C LEU A 256 -26.61 -38.32 23.52
N GLN A 257 -26.48 -37.33 24.40
CA GLN A 257 -26.73 -37.51 25.83
C GLN A 257 -28.18 -37.93 26.13
N ARG A 258 -29.14 -37.41 25.37
CA ARG A 258 -30.57 -37.71 25.54
C ARG A 258 -30.94 -39.11 25.07
N PHE A 259 -30.32 -39.61 24.01
CA PHE A 259 -30.63 -40.93 23.45
C PHE A 259 -29.73 -42.06 23.95
N LYS A 260 -28.73 -41.77 24.81
CA LYS A 260 -27.76 -42.74 25.33
C LYS A 260 -27.16 -43.63 24.22
N ILE A 261 -26.91 -43.03 23.06
CA ILE A 261 -26.31 -43.73 21.91
C ILE A 261 -24.85 -43.97 22.25
N ASP A 262 -24.40 -45.21 22.10
CA ASP A 262 -22.99 -45.57 22.27
C ASP A 262 -22.15 -44.86 21.20
N GLU A 263 -21.14 -44.11 21.64
CA GLU A 263 -20.23 -43.34 20.77
C GLU A 263 -19.47 -44.23 19.78
N ASN A 264 -19.39 -45.54 20.05
CA ASN A 264 -18.65 -46.50 19.23
C ASN A 264 -19.50 -47.21 18.16
N LEU A 265 -20.81 -46.95 18.11
CA LEU A 265 -21.71 -47.53 17.10
C LEU A 265 -21.97 -46.55 15.94
N PRO A 266 -21.91 -47.02 14.67
CA PRO A 266 -22.31 -46.20 13.53
C PRO A 266 -23.76 -45.72 13.68
N ILE A 267 -23.97 -44.40 13.62
CA ILE A 267 -25.29 -43.82 13.83
C ILE A 267 -26.01 -43.59 12.49
N GLU A 268 -26.95 -44.48 12.15
CA GLU A 268 -27.77 -44.37 10.94
C GLU A 268 -29.15 -43.77 11.22
N LEU A 269 -29.20 -42.58 11.84
CA LEU A 269 -30.46 -41.88 12.12
C LEU A 269 -30.68 -40.72 11.15
N GLY A 270 -31.83 -40.70 10.46
CA GLY A 270 -32.19 -39.64 9.51
C GLY A 270 -32.28 -38.23 10.14
N LEU A 271 -32.46 -38.13 11.45
CA LEU A 271 -32.44 -36.85 12.18
C LEU A 271 -31.03 -36.22 12.21
N ILE A 272 -29.98 -37.04 12.34
CA ILE A 272 -28.59 -36.57 12.40
C ILE A 272 -28.14 -36.09 11.02
N ALA A 273 -28.53 -36.81 9.96
CA ALA A 273 -28.29 -36.37 8.59
C ALA A 273 -28.85 -34.95 8.31
N LYS A 274 -30.02 -34.61 8.87
CA LYS A 274 -30.59 -33.26 8.77
C LYS A 274 -29.76 -32.21 9.51
N VAL A 275 -29.24 -32.53 10.70
CA VAL A 275 -28.37 -31.61 11.46
C VAL A 275 -27.08 -31.33 10.69
N VAL A 276 -26.47 -32.35 10.09
CA VAL A 276 -25.28 -32.19 9.23
C VAL A 276 -25.58 -31.31 8.02
N GLU A 277 -26.69 -31.55 7.31
CA GLU A 277 -27.10 -30.68 6.18
C GLU A 277 -27.35 -29.23 6.62
N GLN A 278 -27.99 -29.01 7.77
CA GLN A 278 -28.21 -27.66 8.32
C GLN A 278 -26.91 -26.97 8.70
N SER A 279 -25.94 -27.70 9.27
CA SER A 279 -24.62 -27.16 9.58
C SER A 279 -23.90 -26.75 8.29
N GLN A 280 -23.90 -27.60 7.26
CA GLN A 280 -23.31 -27.28 5.95
C GLN A 280 -23.97 -26.06 5.30
N THR A 281 -25.30 -25.97 5.33
CA THR A 281 -26.05 -24.81 4.81
C THR A 281 -25.68 -23.51 5.54
N ARG A 282 -25.46 -23.58 6.86
CA ARG A 282 -25.01 -22.42 7.66
C ARG A 282 -23.61 -21.96 7.26
N VAL A 283 -22.68 -22.88 7.03
CA VAL A 283 -21.33 -22.55 6.56
C VAL A 283 -21.36 -21.95 5.15
N GLU A 284 -22.15 -22.52 4.25
CA GLU A 284 -22.35 -21.97 2.91
C GLU A 284 -22.91 -20.54 2.96
N GLY A 285 -23.89 -20.29 3.84
CA GLY A 285 -24.44 -18.95 4.09
C GLY A 285 -23.39 -17.97 4.61
N ALA A 286 -22.62 -18.36 5.64
CA ALA A 286 -21.56 -17.52 6.19
C ALA A 286 -20.48 -17.19 5.13
N ASN A 287 -20.04 -18.18 4.35
CA ASN A 287 -19.10 -17.98 3.25
C ASN A 287 -19.68 -17.10 2.14
N PHE A 288 -20.97 -17.21 1.85
CA PHE A 288 -21.67 -16.34 0.91
C PHE A 288 -21.69 -14.89 1.41
N ASP A 289 -22.04 -14.66 2.68
CA ASP A 289 -22.08 -13.33 3.27
C ASP A 289 -20.70 -12.66 3.29
N VAL A 290 -19.64 -13.40 3.64
CA VAL A 290 -18.25 -12.89 3.59
C VAL A 290 -17.88 -12.45 2.17
N ARG A 291 -18.20 -13.25 1.14
CA ARG A 291 -17.93 -12.89 -0.26
C ARG A 291 -18.78 -11.73 -0.74
N LYS A 292 -20.05 -11.68 -0.32
CA LYS A 292 -20.96 -10.59 -0.64
C LYS A 292 -20.43 -9.28 -0.07
N HIS A 293 -20.04 -9.25 1.20
CA HIS A 293 -19.46 -8.06 1.81
C HIS A 293 -18.14 -7.65 1.12
N LEU A 294 -17.24 -8.60 0.84
CA LEU A 294 -16.02 -8.31 0.09
C LEU A 294 -16.32 -7.65 -1.27
N LEU A 295 -17.30 -8.18 -2.00
CA LEU A 295 -17.74 -7.62 -3.28
C LEU A 295 -18.35 -6.22 -3.11
N GLU A 296 -19.19 -5.99 -2.10
CA GLU A 296 -19.80 -4.68 -1.83
C GLU A 296 -18.75 -3.60 -1.53
N TYR A 297 -17.67 -3.94 -0.83
CA TYR A 297 -16.54 -3.03 -0.61
C TYR A 297 -15.74 -2.80 -1.90
N ASP A 298 -15.47 -3.86 -2.68
CA ASP A 298 -14.74 -3.75 -3.94
C ASP A 298 -15.53 -2.97 -5.00
N ASP A 299 -16.86 -3.07 -5.05
CA ASP A 299 -17.70 -2.34 -6.01
C ASP A 299 -17.52 -0.82 -5.91
N VAL A 300 -17.34 -0.30 -4.69
CA VAL A 300 -17.07 1.13 -4.44
C VAL A 300 -15.72 1.51 -5.03
N LEU A 301 -14.68 0.75 -4.70
CA LEU A 301 -13.33 0.96 -5.22
C LEU A 301 -13.25 0.78 -6.74
N ASN A 302 -13.99 -0.18 -7.30
CA ASN A 302 -14.03 -0.46 -8.72
C ASN A 302 -14.66 0.69 -9.50
N THR A 303 -15.73 1.29 -8.96
CA THR A 303 -16.35 2.50 -9.55
C THR A 303 -15.36 3.67 -9.59
N GLN A 304 -14.64 3.91 -8.49
CA GLN A 304 -13.62 4.96 -8.40
C GLN A 304 -12.42 4.68 -9.31
N ARG A 305 -11.96 3.43 -9.35
CA ARG A 305 -10.88 2.94 -10.21
C ARG A 305 -11.21 3.18 -11.68
N ASN A 306 -12.42 2.81 -12.11
CA ASN A 306 -12.89 3.06 -13.47
C ASN A 306 -12.86 4.55 -13.81
N ARG A 307 -13.27 5.42 -12.88
CA ARG A 307 -13.19 6.88 -13.10
C ARG A 307 -11.75 7.36 -13.26
N ILE A 308 -10.83 6.92 -12.40
CA ILE A 308 -9.41 7.29 -12.49
C ILE A 308 -8.76 6.74 -13.77
N TYR A 309 -9.05 5.49 -14.13
CA TYR A 309 -8.50 4.87 -15.35
C TYR A 309 -9.03 5.53 -16.61
N THR A 310 -10.32 5.86 -16.64
CA THR A 310 -10.91 6.64 -17.75
C THR A 310 -10.21 7.99 -17.89
N GLN A 311 -9.99 8.72 -16.79
CA GLN A 311 -9.26 9.99 -16.83
C GLN A 311 -7.81 9.81 -17.32
N ARG A 312 -7.11 8.77 -16.85
CA ARG A 312 -5.74 8.48 -17.29
C ARG A 312 -5.67 8.14 -18.78
N ASP A 313 -6.60 7.30 -19.26
CA ASP A 313 -6.69 6.93 -20.68
C ASP A 313 -7.00 8.14 -21.55
N LEU A 314 -7.86 9.05 -21.07
CA LEU A 314 -8.08 10.34 -21.74
C LEU A 314 -6.78 11.15 -21.81
N ILE A 315 -6.01 11.27 -20.74
CA ILE A 315 -4.74 12.01 -20.74
C ILE A 315 -3.70 11.37 -21.69
N PHE A 316 -3.67 10.04 -21.79
CA PHE A 316 -2.79 9.34 -22.73
C PHE A 316 -3.16 9.60 -24.19
N ASN A 317 -4.45 9.58 -24.52
CA ASN A 317 -4.92 9.56 -25.90
C ASN A 317 -5.34 10.93 -26.45
N LYS A 318 -5.77 11.86 -25.59
CA LYS A 318 -6.19 13.20 -26.00
C LYS A 318 -5.00 13.95 -26.58
N ALA A 319 -5.20 14.53 -27.76
CA ALA A 319 -4.15 15.21 -28.51
C ALA A 319 -3.67 16.48 -27.78
N ASP A 320 -4.58 17.20 -27.13
CA ASP A 320 -4.32 18.47 -26.45
C ASP A 320 -4.94 18.47 -25.05
N LEU A 321 -4.13 18.85 -24.06
CA LEU A 321 -4.48 18.87 -22.64
C LEU A 321 -4.56 20.29 -22.05
N HIS A 322 -4.35 21.34 -22.86
CA HIS A 322 -4.38 22.72 -22.35
C HIS A 322 -5.74 23.07 -21.74
N GLU A 323 -6.83 22.68 -22.39
CA GLU A 323 -8.19 22.91 -21.87
C GLU A 323 -8.43 22.20 -20.54
N ASP A 324 -7.95 20.95 -20.37
CA ASP A 324 -8.14 20.21 -19.12
C ASP A 324 -7.38 20.87 -17.96
N VAL A 325 -6.16 21.36 -18.21
CA VAL A 325 -5.36 22.06 -17.20
C VAL A 325 -5.97 23.45 -16.88
N ALA A 326 -6.45 24.17 -17.89
CA ALA A 326 -7.14 25.45 -17.71
C ALA A 326 -8.44 25.30 -16.90
N GLU A 327 -9.21 24.23 -17.14
CA GLU A 327 -10.42 23.92 -16.36
C GLU A 327 -10.07 23.60 -14.90
N MET A 328 -8.97 22.87 -14.65
CA MET A 328 -8.48 22.64 -13.28
C MET A 328 -8.14 23.95 -12.59
N LEU A 329 -7.47 24.86 -13.30
CA LEU A 329 -7.09 26.17 -12.79
C LEU A 329 -8.33 27.01 -12.41
N ASP A 330 -9.31 27.11 -13.31
CA ASP A 330 -10.55 27.87 -13.06
C ASP A 330 -11.34 27.29 -11.86
N THR A 331 -11.46 25.95 -11.83
CA THR A 331 -12.16 25.23 -10.75
C THR A 331 -11.53 25.45 -9.38
N GLU A 332 -10.20 25.53 -9.29
CA GLU A 332 -9.51 25.77 -8.01
C GLU A 332 -9.45 27.26 -7.64
N LEU A 333 -9.36 28.18 -8.61
CA LEU A 333 -9.24 29.61 -8.35
C LEU A 333 -10.52 30.22 -7.78
N GLY A 334 -11.67 29.98 -8.40
CA GLY A 334 -12.93 30.65 -8.05
C GLY A 334 -13.29 30.55 -6.55
N PRO A 335 -13.43 29.34 -5.99
CA PRO A 335 -13.73 29.16 -4.57
C PRO A 335 -12.66 29.75 -3.66
N ARG A 336 -11.39 29.70 -4.08
CA ARG A 336 -10.24 30.12 -3.27
C ARG A 336 -10.11 31.64 -3.19
N VAL A 337 -10.37 32.36 -4.28
CA VAL A 337 -10.45 33.82 -4.28
C VAL A 337 -11.61 34.28 -3.43
N LYS A 338 -12.79 33.67 -3.60
CA LYS A 338 -13.98 34.02 -2.79
C LYS A 338 -13.73 33.84 -1.30
N SER A 339 -13.29 32.66 -0.88
CA SER A 339 -12.97 32.38 0.53
C SER A 339 -11.84 33.27 1.06
N GLY A 340 -10.85 33.59 0.21
CA GLY A 340 -9.75 34.48 0.55
C GLY A 340 -10.14 35.94 0.73
N LEU A 341 -11.25 36.42 0.15
CA LEU A 341 -11.73 37.78 0.36
C LEU A 341 -12.72 37.91 1.52
N GLU A 342 -13.42 36.82 1.87
CA GLU A 342 -14.34 36.76 3.01
C GLU A 342 -13.60 36.79 4.37
N ASP A 343 -12.40 36.20 4.45
CA ASP A 343 -11.54 36.23 5.65
C ASP A 343 -10.79 37.58 5.75
N PRO A 344 -10.84 38.31 6.89
CA PRO A 344 -10.06 39.54 7.10
C PRO A 344 -8.55 39.38 6.83
N ASP A 345 -7.98 38.22 7.13
CA ASP A 345 -6.58 37.85 6.87
C ASP A 345 -6.40 37.05 5.57
N GLY A 346 -7.46 36.86 4.79
CA GLY A 346 -7.42 36.06 3.58
C GLY A 346 -6.68 36.69 2.39
N PRO A 347 -6.72 38.02 2.13
CA PRO A 347 -6.11 38.62 0.94
C PRO A 347 -4.59 38.37 0.83
N TRP A 348 -3.85 38.46 1.93
CA TRP A 348 -2.41 38.19 1.90
C TRP A 348 -2.12 36.69 1.77
N LYS A 349 -2.95 35.81 2.34
CA LYS A 349 -2.83 34.35 2.17
C LYS A 349 -3.09 33.94 0.71
N LEU A 350 -4.05 34.60 0.06
CA LEU A 350 -4.34 34.42 -1.36
C LEU A 350 -3.12 34.82 -2.21
N LEU A 351 -2.56 36.02 -1.98
CA LEU A 351 -1.36 36.47 -2.69
C LEU A 351 -0.14 35.59 -2.42
N ALA A 352 0.07 35.16 -1.17
CA ALA A 352 1.16 34.24 -0.83
C ALA A 352 1.01 32.89 -1.55
N TRP A 353 -0.22 32.39 -1.69
CA TRP A 353 -0.46 31.18 -2.47
C TRP A 353 -0.26 31.40 -3.98
N LEU A 354 -0.71 32.53 -4.53
CA LEU A 354 -0.46 32.85 -5.94
C LEU A 354 1.04 32.96 -6.24
N GLU A 355 1.82 33.52 -5.31
CA GLU A 355 3.29 33.56 -5.39
C GLU A 355 3.89 32.14 -5.35
N ASP A 356 3.29 31.22 -4.60
CA ASP A 356 3.72 29.83 -4.56
C ASP A 356 3.34 29.08 -5.85
N VAL A 357 2.12 29.28 -6.37
CA VAL A 357 1.64 28.67 -7.62
C VAL A 357 2.46 29.13 -8.82
N GLN A 358 2.54 30.44 -9.03
CA GLN A 358 3.25 31.05 -10.15
C GLN A 358 4.26 32.06 -9.59
N PRO A 359 5.46 31.59 -9.20
CA PRO A 359 6.56 32.49 -8.90
C PRO A 359 6.99 33.21 -10.19
N THR A 360 7.73 34.30 -10.05
CA THR A 360 8.26 35.03 -11.21
C THR A 360 9.07 34.08 -12.09
N LEU A 361 8.69 33.98 -13.37
CA LEU A 361 9.45 33.24 -14.37
C LEU A 361 10.62 34.13 -14.76
N ASN A 362 11.83 33.77 -14.36
CA ASN A 362 13.04 34.47 -14.75
C ASN A 362 13.97 33.45 -15.42
N THR A 363 13.96 33.45 -16.75
CA THR A 363 14.77 32.56 -17.58
C THR A 363 15.49 33.37 -18.65
N GLN A 364 16.52 32.80 -19.25
CA GLN A 364 17.24 33.46 -20.36
C GLN A 364 16.38 33.71 -21.61
N TRP A 365 15.21 33.09 -21.71
CA TRP A 365 14.35 33.15 -22.91
C TRP A 365 13.16 34.09 -22.75
N ALA A 366 12.63 34.22 -21.54
CA ALA A 366 11.55 35.14 -21.22
C ALA A 366 11.50 35.40 -19.71
N GLU A 367 11.05 36.60 -19.36
CA GLU A 367 10.70 36.99 -18.01
C GLU A 367 9.19 37.24 -17.90
N TYR A 368 8.58 36.79 -16.80
CA TYR A 368 7.17 37.04 -16.54
C TYR A 368 6.91 37.18 -15.03
N PRO A 369 6.35 38.31 -14.56
CA PRO A 369 6.20 38.60 -13.13
C PRO A 369 5.25 37.61 -12.45
N SER A 370 5.46 37.37 -11.16
CA SER A 370 4.39 36.78 -10.32
C SER A 370 3.20 37.75 -10.22
N PHE A 371 2.05 37.28 -9.76
CA PHE A 371 0.89 38.16 -9.59
C PHE A 371 1.18 39.31 -8.60
N VAL A 372 1.97 39.06 -7.55
CA VAL A 372 2.35 40.08 -6.57
C VAL A 372 3.23 41.16 -7.22
N PHE A 373 4.22 40.76 -8.03
CA PHE A 373 5.04 41.73 -8.77
C PHE A 373 4.25 42.45 -9.86
N LYS A 374 3.25 41.79 -10.47
CA LYS A 374 2.34 42.44 -11.41
C LYS A 374 1.54 43.56 -10.72
N LEU A 375 1.01 43.31 -9.52
CA LEU A 375 0.36 44.35 -8.71
C LEU A 375 1.33 45.49 -8.38
N ALA A 376 2.56 45.18 -7.98
CA ALA A 376 3.58 46.19 -7.68
C ALA A 376 3.98 47.02 -8.92
N LEU A 377 4.07 46.41 -10.10
CA LEU A 377 4.30 47.10 -11.38
C LEU A 377 3.13 48.02 -11.74
N ASP A 378 1.89 47.57 -11.53
CA ASP A 378 0.70 48.39 -11.76
C ASP A 378 0.67 49.60 -10.81
N ALA A 379 1.08 49.42 -9.55
CA ALA A 379 1.19 50.49 -8.56
C ALA A 379 2.33 51.47 -8.86
N LEU A 380 3.45 50.99 -9.44
CA LEU A 380 4.57 51.82 -9.86
C LEU A 380 4.18 52.78 -11.00
N GLY A 381 3.31 52.31 -11.91
CA GLY A 381 2.81 53.10 -13.04
C GLY A 381 3.87 53.34 -14.12
N GLN A 382 3.76 54.49 -14.80
CA GLN A 382 4.76 54.96 -15.77
C GLN A 382 5.55 56.13 -15.16
N PRO A 383 6.84 55.94 -14.83
CA PRO A 383 7.68 57.00 -14.28
C PRO A 383 8.02 58.05 -15.35
N THR A 384 8.22 59.31 -14.95
CA THR A 384 8.58 60.40 -15.88
C THR A 384 10.08 60.50 -16.13
N ASP A 385 10.89 60.25 -15.11
CA ASP A 385 12.36 60.28 -15.15
C ASP A 385 12.96 59.34 -14.08
N GLU A 386 14.29 59.22 -14.05
CA GLU A 386 15.00 58.31 -13.14
C GLU A 386 14.80 58.66 -11.66
N ALA A 387 14.63 59.95 -11.35
CA ALA A 387 14.40 60.41 -9.99
C ALA A 387 12.99 60.04 -9.51
N ASP A 388 11.98 60.24 -10.36
CA ASP A 388 10.60 59.81 -10.11
C ASP A 388 10.51 58.28 -9.96
N LEU A 389 11.17 57.51 -10.83
CA LEU A 389 11.22 56.05 -10.73
C LEU A 389 11.86 55.60 -9.40
N THR A 390 13.00 56.19 -9.05
CA THR A 390 13.71 55.87 -7.80
C THR A 390 12.83 56.19 -6.59
N GLN A 391 12.17 57.36 -6.57
CA GLN A 391 11.30 57.75 -5.48
C GLN A 391 10.10 56.80 -5.34
N ARG A 392 9.45 56.43 -6.44
CA ARG A 392 8.32 55.48 -6.43
C ARG A 392 8.73 54.10 -5.91
N LEU A 393 9.91 53.61 -6.29
CA LEU A 393 10.45 52.33 -5.78
C LEU A 393 10.74 52.39 -4.28
N LEU A 394 11.28 53.52 -3.79
CA LEU A 394 11.51 53.75 -2.37
C LEU A 394 10.20 53.84 -1.59
N ASP A 395 9.20 54.54 -2.12
CA ASP A 395 7.87 54.67 -1.50
C ASP A 395 7.15 53.32 -1.41
N LEU A 396 7.19 52.52 -2.48
CA LEU A 396 6.64 51.16 -2.49
C LEU A 396 7.37 50.26 -1.48
N SER A 397 8.70 50.34 -1.44
CA SER A 397 9.52 49.59 -0.48
C SER A 397 9.21 50.00 0.95
N ALA A 398 9.02 51.30 1.21
CA ALA A 398 8.68 51.83 2.52
C ALA A 398 7.32 51.33 3.00
N LYS A 399 6.29 51.42 2.14
CA LYS A 399 4.95 50.88 2.42
C LYS A 399 4.97 49.37 2.66
N ALA A 400 5.79 48.62 1.90
CA ALA A 400 5.95 47.19 2.07
C ALA A 400 6.56 46.82 3.42
N VAL A 401 7.67 47.46 3.80
CA VAL A 401 8.36 47.24 5.07
C VAL A 401 7.47 47.63 6.26
N GLU A 402 6.76 48.76 6.17
CA GLU A 402 5.82 49.21 7.19
C GLU A 402 4.71 48.17 7.42
N THR A 403 4.02 47.78 6.34
CA THR A 403 2.91 46.82 6.42
C THR A 403 3.37 45.45 6.92
N GLU A 404 4.53 44.97 6.44
CA GLU A 404 5.14 43.72 6.88
C GLU A 404 5.50 43.79 8.38
N ASN A 405 6.12 44.88 8.83
CA ASN A 405 6.47 45.08 10.23
C ASN A 405 5.23 45.08 11.13
N SER A 406 4.16 45.78 10.73
CA SER A 406 2.89 45.78 11.47
C SER A 406 2.28 44.37 11.55
N HIS A 407 2.31 43.61 10.46
CA HIS A 407 1.81 42.23 10.44
C HIS A 407 2.66 41.31 11.32
N LEU A 408 4.00 41.41 11.26
CA LEU A 408 4.91 40.66 12.12
C LEU A 408 4.68 40.97 13.61
N LEU A 409 4.53 42.25 13.97
CA LEU A 409 4.26 42.68 15.34
C LEU A 409 2.93 42.11 15.85
N SER A 410 1.86 42.22 15.06
CA SER A 410 0.54 41.65 15.39
C SER A 410 0.62 40.13 15.55
N SER A 411 1.30 39.43 14.64
CA SER A 411 1.54 37.98 14.70
C SER A 411 2.28 37.58 15.99
N VAL A 412 3.31 38.33 16.39
CA VAL A 412 4.04 38.08 17.63
C VAL A 412 3.18 38.36 18.86
N SER A 413 2.39 39.45 18.86
CA SER A 413 1.43 39.74 19.93
C SER A 413 0.46 38.57 20.14
N THR A 414 -0.21 38.11 19.07
CA THR A 414 -1.15 36.98 19.15
C THR A 414 -0.46 35.69 19.61
N MET A 415 0.78 35.44 19.18
CA MET A 415 1.56 34.29 19.64
C MET A 415 1.81 34.36 21.16
N LEU A 416 2.18 35.53 21.68
CA LEU A 416 2.42 35.73 23.11
C LEU A 416 1.12 35.67 23.93
N ASP A 417 0.01 36.15 23.39
CA ASP A 417 -1.32 36.04 24.01
C ASP A 417 -1.73 34.56 24.16
N ARG A 418 -1.56 33.77 23.09
CA ARG A 418 -1.80 32.31 23.12
C ARG A 418 -0.86 31.61 24.09
N ALA A 419 0.43 31.95 24.09
CA ALA A 419 1.40 31.40 25.03
C ALA A 419 1.02 31.69 26.49
N GLY A 420 0.51 32.90 26.77
CA GLY A 420 -0.02 33.25 28.09
C GLY A 420 -1.24 32.44 28.48
N ALA A 421 -2.20 32.27 27.56
CA ALA A 421 -3.39 31.46 27.79
C ALA A 421 -3.04 29.99 28.07
N THR A 422 -2.16 29.39 27.24
CA THR A 422 -1.67 28.02 27.45
C THR A 422 -0.92 27.89 28.77
N LEU A 423 -0.08 28.85 29.13
CA LEU A 423 0.64 28.84 30.41
C LEU A 423 -0.33 28.88 31.60
N LYS A 424 -1.39 29.68 31.52
CA LYS A 424 -2.43 29.76 32.55
C LYS A 424 -3.17 28.43 32.69
N GLU A 425 -3.59 27.83 31.59
CA GLU A 425 -4.30 26.54 31.57
C GLU A 425 -3.43 25.40 32.12
N GLN A 426 -2.19 25.29 31.64
CA GLN A 426 -1.22 24.29 32.13
C GLN A 426 -0.91 24.50 33.61
N THR A 427 -0.82 25.75 34.07
CA THR A 427 -0.60 26.04 35.49
C THR A 427 -1.79 25.54 36.31
N ALA A 428 -3.04 25.79 35.90
CA ALA A 428 -4.22 25.31 36.62
C ALA A 428 -4.26 23.77 36.70
N GLU A 429 -4.15 23.07 35.56
CA GLU A 429 -4.18 21.60 35.50
C GLU A 429 -3.09 20.95 36.37
N ARG A 430 -1.87 21.51 36.33
CA ARG A 430 -0.73 20.98 37.10
C ARG A 430 -0.83 21.31 38.58
N LEU A 431 -1.43 22.44 38.96
CA LEU A 431 -1.72 22.75 40.36
C LEU A 431 -2.76 21.80 40.94
N ASP A 432 -3.81 21.46 40.18
CA ASP A 432 -4.82 20.48 40.60
C ASP A 432 -4.21 19.08 40.74
N SER A 433 -3.34 18.69 39.79
CA SER A 433 -2.60 17.43 39.85
C SER A 433 -1.65 17.39 41.06
N LEU A 434 -0.97 18.50 41.35
CA LEU A 434 -0.11 18.64 42.53
C LEU A 434 -0.93 18.49 43.81
N ASP A 435 -2.08 19.14 43.89
CA ASP A 435 -2.96 19.06 45.05
C ASP A 435 -3.44 17.62 45.29
N ALA A 436 -3.93 16.95 44.24
CA ALA A 436 -4.34 15.55 44.32
C ALA A 436 -3.18 14.61 44.72
N PHE A 437 -1.97 14.90 44.25
CA PHE A 437 -0.77 14.15 44.64
C PHE A 437 -0.41 14.36 46.11
N LEU A 438 -0.47 15.59 46.60
CA LEU A 438 -0.24 15.91 48.01
C LEU A 438 -1.30 15.29 48.94
N ASP A 439 -2.54 15.16 48.47
CA ASP A 439 -3.63 14.55 49.24
C ASP A 439 -3.58 13.00 49.27
N THR A 440 -2.79 12.38 48.38
CA THR A 440 -2.66 10.92 48.24
C THR A 440 -1.29 10.38 48.68
N LEU A 441 -0.44 11.25 49.23
CA LEU A 441 0.87 10.92 49.77
C LEU A 441 0.74 10.16 51.10
N ASP A 442 1.37 8.99 51.18
CA ASP A 442 1.38 8.10 52.37
C ASP A 442 2.83 7.66 52.65
N ASP A 443 3.20 7.61 53.93
CA ASP A 443 4.53 7.32 54.46
C ASP A 443 4.92 5.83 54.40
N SER A 444 3.98 4.96 54.03
CA SER A 444 4.13 3.51 54.19
C SER A 444 4.99 2.81 53.10
N GLN A 445 5.42 3.51 52.04
CA GLN A 445 6.18 2.91 50.93
C GLN A 445 7.41 3.72 50.49
N PRO A 446 8.53 3.06 50.13
CA PRO A 446 9.70 3.75 49.57
C PRO A 446 9.39 4.27 48.16
N ARG A 447 9.24 5.59 48.03
CA ARG A 447 8.94 6.30 46.77
C ARG A 447 10.10 7.18 46.33
N ASP A 448 10.33 7.28 45.02
CA ASP A 448 11.21 8.30 44.44
C ASP A 448 10.38 9.55 44.17
N LEU A 449 10.15 10.33 45.23
CA LEU A 449 9.32 11.54 45.19
C LEU A 449 9.80 12.55 44.15
N GLN A 450 11.11 12.57 43.85
CA GLN A 450 11.65 13.49 42.86
C GLN A 450 11.31 13.05 41.43
N ALA A 451 11.42 11.75 41.14
CA ALA A 451 11.01 11.19 39.86
C ALA A 451 9.49 11.32 39.66
N GLU A 452 8.70 11.02 40.69
CA GLU A 452 7.22 11.10 40.65
C GLU A 452 6.74 12.54 40.42
N LEU A 453 7.26 13.52 41.19
CA LEU A 453 6.93 14.93 40.99
C LEU A 453 7.37 15.44 39.62
N THR A 454 8.55 15.04 39.13
CA THR A 454 9.02 15.45 37.80
C THR A 454 8.15 14.85 36.69
N GLN A 455 7.72 13.61 36.83
CA GLN A 455 6.84 12.93 35.86
C GLN A 455 5.42 13.52 35.87
N LEU A 456 4.88 13.79 37.05
CA LEU A 456 3.53 14.34 37.23
C LEU A 456 3.45 15.80 36.74
N LEU A 457 4.42 16.62 37.13
CA LEU A 457 4.41 18.06 36.88
C LEU A 457 5.06 18.44 35.54
N GLN A 458 5.81 17.53 34.92
CA GLN A 458 6.58 17.75 33.69
C GLN A 458 7.55 18.94 33.77
N VAL A 459 7.95 19.31 34.99
CA VAL A 459 8.90 20.37 35.31
C VAL A 459 9.97 19.78 36.23
N GLN A 460 11.23 20.18 36.04
CA GLN A 460 12.30 19.76 36.94
C GLN A 460 12.15 20.41 38.32
N VAL A 461 11.64 19.65 39.29
CA VAL A 461 11.61 20.06 40.70
C VAL A 461 12.82 19.46 41.40
N ARG A 462 13.69 20.32 41.96
CA ARG A 462 14.85 19.87 42.75
C ARG A 462 14.52 20.03 44.23
N LEU A 463 14.39 18.90 44.91
CA LEU A 463 14.22 18.84 46.36
C LEU A 463 15.53 18.40 47.02
N THR A 464 15.92 19.06 48.10
CA THR A 464 17.02 18.62 48.96
C THR A 464 16.58 17.41 49.79
N GLY A 465 17.52 16.62 50.31
CA GLY A 465 17.19 15.46 51.16
C GLY A 465 16.41 15.82 52.44
N ALA A 466 16.50 17.07 52.91
CA ALA A 466 15.67 17.57 54.01
C ALA A 466 14.23 17.89 53.56
N GLN A 467 14.05 18.49 52.38
CA GLN A 467 12.73 18.78 51.80
C GLN A 467 11.99 17.52 51.38
N GLN A 468 12.70 16.47 50.94
CA GLN A 468 12.09 15.17 50.64
C GLN A 468 11.50 14.52 51.90
N ARG A 469 12.21 14.61 53.04
CA ARG A 469 11.69 14.13 54.34
C ARG A 469 10.52 14.99 54.83
N GLN A 470 10.63 16.30 54.71
CA GLN A 470 9.54 17.21 55.08
C GLN A 470 8.27 16.98 54.25
N LEU A 471 8.40 16.62 52.98
CA LEU A 471 7.26 16.30 52.12
C LEU A 471 6.55 15.00 52.51
N LEU A 472 7.27 14.06 53.13
CA LEU A 472 6.74 12.82 53.68
C LEU A 472 6.05 13.08 55.04
N ASP A 473 6.74 13.77 55.94
CA ASP A 473 6.26 14.05 57.30
C ASP A 473 5.04 15.00 57.32
N ASP A 474 5.04 16.05 56.47
CA ASP A 474 3.93 17.00 56.31
C ASP A 474 3.83 17.50 54.85
N PRO A 475 3.09 16.76 53.99
CA PRO A 475 2.93 17.09 52.57
C PRO A 475 2.39 18.51 52.31
N GLN A 476 1.53 19.02 53.19
CA GLN A 476 0.88 20.32 53.00
C GLN A 476 1.80 21.49 53.33
N SER A 477 2.81 21.30 54.20
CA SER A 477 3.80 22.35 54.52
C SER A 477 4.61 22.83 53.31
N MET A 478 4.82 21.97 52.30
CA MET A 478 5.59 22.27 51.10
C MET A 478 4.75 22.74 49.92
N LYS A 479 3.42 22.73 50.04
CA LYS A 479 2.47 23.08 48.98
C LYS A 479 2.77 24.43 48.35
N ALA A 480 2.96 25.50 49.15
CA ALA A 480 3.25 26.84 48.62
C ALA A 480 4.56 26.87 47.80
N GLN A 481 5.63 26.27 48.33
CA GLN A 481 6.94 26.24 47.65
C GLN A 481 6.90 25.45 46.35
N LEU A 482 6.21 24.31 46.33
CA LEU A 482 6.04 23.48 45.13
C LEU A 482 5.19 24.17 44.07
N ARG A 483 4.11 24.86 44.48
CA ARG A 483 3.27 25.65 43.56
C ARG A 483 4.05 26.80 42.93
N ASP A 484 4.88 27.51 43.70
CA ASP A 484 5.71 28.59 43.19
C ASP A 484 6.83 28.07 42.27
N ALA A 485 7.48 26.95 42.64
CA ALA A 485 8.47 26.30 41.80
C ALA A 485 7.88 25.79 40.47
N LEU A 486 6.66 25.23 40.51
CA LEU A 486 5.91 24.80 39.34
C LEU A 486 5.62 25.98 38.40
N LYS A 487 5.05 27.07 38.93
CA LYS A 487 4.75 28.29 38.17
C LYS A 487 6.02 28.86 37.53
N ALA A 488 7.09 29.03 38.30
CA ALA A 488 8.36 29.55 37.80
C ALA A 488 8.98 28.65 36.72
N GLY A 489 8.90 27.32 36.89
CA GLY A 489 9.42 26.36 35.92
C GLY A 489 8.61 26.32 34.60
N LEU A 490 7.27 26.36 34.68
CA LEU A 490 6.41 26.44 33.50
C LEU A 490 6.62 27.76 32.75
N THR A 491 6.67 28.89 33.46
CA THR A 491 6.96 30.21 32.88
C THR A 491 8.34 30.20 32.22
N LEU A 492 9.37 29.66 32.88
CA LEU A 492 10.72 29.57 32.33
C LEU A 492 10.76 28.77 31.01
N ASN A 493 10.07 27.64 30.96
CA ASN A 493 9.98 26.83 29.75
C ASN A 493 9.27 27.59 28.61
N MET A 494 8.17 28.28 28.92
CA MET A 494 7.43 29.08 27.95
C MET A 494 8.27 30.25 27.41
N VAL A 495 8.97 30.98 28.29
CA VAL A 495 9.87 32.08 27.93
C VAL A 495 11.01 31.58 27.05
N ARG A 496 11.68 30.48 27.42
CA ARG A 496 12.77 29.91 26.61
C ARG A 496 12.31 29.53 25.21
N ARG A 497 11.14 28.89 25.08
CA ARG A 497 10.57 28.52 23.78
C ARG A 497 10.22 29.75 22.95
N SER A 498 9.59 30.75 23.58
CA SER A 498 9.20 32.00 22.92
C SER A 498 10.42 32.78 22.43
N LEU A 499 11.43 32.98 23.28
CA LEU A 499 12.67 33.65 22.91
C LEU A 499 13.40 32.90 21.79
N LEU A 500 13.59 31.58 21.91
CA LEU A 500 14.25 30.79 20.87
C LEU A 500 13.54 30.89 19.51
N THR A 501 12.21 30.92 19.53
CA THR A 501 11.40 31.06 18.31
C THR A 501 11.59 32.45 17.69
N LEU A 502 11.56 33.50 18.52
CA LEU A 502 11.69 34.88 18.06
C LEU A 502 13.13 35.21 17.60
N GLU A 503 14.15 34.82 18.35
CA GLU A 503 15.56 35.01 17.97
C GLU A 503 15.87 34.34 16.62
N ARG A 504 15.32 33.14 16.37
CA ARG A 504 15.41 32.48 15.06
C ARG A 504 14.65 33.21 13.97
N ARG A 505 13.44 33.72 14.27
CA ARG A 505 12.60 34.46 13.30
C ARG A 505 13.24 35.78 12.86
N PHE A 506 13.84 36.51 13.80
CA PHE A 506 14.51 37.79 13.55
C PHE A 506 15.99 37.63 13.18
N ASN A 507 16.53 36.42 13.28
CA ASN A 507 17.95 36.11 13.08
C ASN A 507 18.86 37.04 13.90
N GLU A 508 18.49 37.27 15.15
CA GLU A 508 19.17 38.16 16.08
C GLU A 508 19.23 37.52 17.47
N THR A 509 20.34 37.71 18.17
CA THR A 509 20.48 37.34 19.59
C THR A 509 20.02 38.50 20.47
N TRP A 510 19.09 38.25 21.39
CA TRP A 510 18.57 39.28 22.27
C TRP A 510 19.23 39.21 23.65
N PRO A 511 19.41 40.35 24.35
CA PRO A 511 20.11 40.40 25.64
C PRO A 511 19.25 39.89 26.82
N PHE A 512 18.31 38.98 26.56
CA PHE A 512 17.41 38.46 27.58
C PHE A 512 17.98 37.22 28.27
N LYS A 513 17.94 37.22 29.60
CA LYS A 513 18.17 36.02 30.39
C LYS A 513 16.82 35.42 30.78
N ALA A 514 16.48 34.27 30.19
CA ALA A 514 15.18 33.62 30.43
C ALA A 514 14.88 33.37 31.92
N ASN A 515 15.91 33.06 32.72
CA ASN A 515 15.76 32.86 34.16
C ASN A 515 15.36 34.14 34.92
N GLU A 516 15.81 35.31 34.46
CA GLU A 516 15.47 36.61 35.09
C GLU A 516 14.06 37.07 34.68
N LEU A 517 13.65 36.77 33.44
CA LEU A 517 12.29 37.05 32.95
C LEU A 517 11.23 36.18 33.62
N ALA A 518 11.53 34.89 33.84
CA ALA A 518 10.56 33.92 34.34
C ALA A 518 10.03 34.17 35.76
N ILE A 519 10.67 35.08 36.51
CA ILE A 519 10.27 35.47 37.86
C ILE A 519 9.14 36.52 37.82
N ARG A 520 8.91 37.17 36.67
CA ARG A 520 7.93 38.25 36.51
C ARG A 520 6.55 37.74 36.08
N PRO A 521 5.48 38.53 36.29
CA PRO A 521 4.18 38.26 35.69
C PRO A 521 4.26 38.18 34.16
N TRP A 522 3.46 37.31 33.54
CA TRP A 522 3.47 37.11 32.09
C TRP A 522 3.23 38.40 31.30
N GLU A 523 2.35 39.28 31.77
CA GLU A 523 2.07 40.57 31.11
C GLU A 523 3.31 41.49 31.03
N GLU A 524 4.16 41.49 32.07
CA GLU A 524 5.42 42.24 32.02
C GLU A 524 6.41 41.62 31.03
N ILE A 525 6.51 40.28 31.02
CA ILE A 525 7.37 39.54 30.09
C ILE A 525 6.93 39.84 28.65
N ARG A 526 5.63 39.76 28.39
CA ARG A 526 5.00 40.09 27.10
C ARG A 526 5.38 41.50 26.66
N GLY A 527 5.22 42.50 27.53
CA GLY A 527 5.58 43.88 27.24
C GLY A 527 7.06 44.07 26.89
N GLN A 528 7.97 43.41 27.64
CA GLN A 528 9.41 43.48 27.36
C GLN A 528 9.78 42.82 26.03
N ILE A 529 9.20 41.66 25.71
CA ILE A 529 9.43 40.98 24.44
C ILE A 529 8.90 41.83 23.27
N LEU A 530 7.70 42.40 23.39
CA LEU A 530 7.11 43.25 22.35
C LEU A 530 7.96 44.51 22.10
N SER A 531 8.44 45.17 23.15
CA SER A 531 9.33 46.32 23.02
C SER A 531 10.65 45.96 22.30
N GLN A 532 11.22 44.79 22.59
CA GLN A 532 12.41 44.31 21.88
C GLN A 532 12.12 43.99 20.41
N VAL A 533 10.94 43.45 20.10
CA VAL A 533 10.49 43.21 18.73
C VAL A 533 10.35 44.52 17.97
N GLU A 534 9.68 45.53 18.55
CA GLU A 534 9.55 46.87 17.96
C GLU A 534 10.91 47.50 17.68
N SER A 535 11.84 47.45 18.64
CA SER A 535 13.22 47.94 18.46
C SER A 535 13.97 47.21 17.33
N SER A 536 13.74 45.91 17.18
CA SER A 536 14.36 45.11 16.12
C SER A 536 13.77 45.43 14.74
N LEU A 537 12.46 45.63 14.66
CA LEU A 537 11.75 46.06 13.45
C LEU A 537 12.15 47.49 13.04
N GLN A 538 12.33 48.39 14.00
CA GLN A 538 12.79 49.77 13.76
C GLN A 538 14.21 49.78 13.19
N ARG A 539 15.14 49.05 13.80
CA ARG A 539 16.51 48.90 13.26
C ARG A 539 16.53 48.28 11.86
N ARG A 540 15.64 47.32 11.58
CA ARG A 540 15.45 46.77 10.23
C ARG A 540 14.98 47.86 9.27
N SER A 541 13.98 48.66 9.64
CA SER A 541 13.46 49.75 8.82
C SER A 541 14.55 50.77 8.48
N GLU A 542 15.30 51.24 9.48
CA GLU A 542 16.41 52.18 9.29
C GLU A 542 17.50 51.61 8.38
N ARG A 543 17.88 50.33 8.55
CA ARG A 543 18.87 49.67 7.69
C ARG A 543 18.43 49.60 6.22
N LEU A 544 17.15 49.34 5.98
CA LEU A 544 16.62 49.17 4.62
C LEU A 544 16.31 50.50 3.93
N LEU A 545 15.75 51.47 4.66
CA LEU A 545 15.08 52.67 4.13
C LEU A 545 15.65 54.00 4.63
N GLY A 546 16.64 54.01 5.53
CA GLY A 546 17.26 55.26 6.00
C GLY A 546 17.97 56.04 4.88
N ASP A 547 18.53 57.20 5.20
CA ASP A 547 19.18 58.09 4.22
C ASP A 547 20.33 57.42 3.44
N GLU A 548 21.02 56.44 4.04
CA GLU A 548 21.99 55.53 3.38
C GLU A 548 21.51 54.06 3.38
N GLY A 549 20.19 53.85 3.32
CA GLY A 549 19.56 52.53 3.35
C GLY A 549 20.06 51.62 2.23
N GLU A 550 20.03 50.30 2.48
CA GLU A 550 20.47 49.29 1.50
C GLU A 550 19.74 49.41 0.16
N ILE A 551 18.43 49.71 0.17
CA ILE A 551 17.62 49.76 -1.06
C ILE A 551 18.02 50.97 -1.91
N ALA A 552 18.13 52.16 -1.31
CA ALA A 552 18.54 53.37 -2.02
C ALA A 552 19.96 53.23 -2.60
N ARG A 553 20.89 52.61 -1.85
CA ARG A 553 22.24 52.33 -2.34
C ARG A 553 22.27 51.35 -3.51
N ASP A 554 21.48 50.28 -3.44
CA ASP A 554 21.42 49.28 -4.51
C ASP A 554 20.79 49.86 -5.79
N LEU A 555 19.74 50.69 -5.66
CA LEU A 555 19.15 51.40 -6.80
C LEU A 555 20.18 52.34 -7.46
N LYS A 556 20.89 53.14 -6.65
CA LYS A 556 21.96 54.02 -7.14
C LYS A 556 23.12 53.27 -7.79
N ALA A 557 23.41 52.05 -7.35
CA ALA A 557 24.44 51.21 -7.97
C ALA A 557 24.01 50.61 -9.32
N ASN A 558 22.71 50.65 -9.65
CA ASN A 558 22.12 50.09 -10.87
C ASN A 558 21.48 51.18 -11.76
N GLU A 559 22.18 52.33 -11.91
CA GLU A 559 21.79 53.42 -12.83
C GLU A 559 21.38 52.93 -14.24
N PRO A 560 22.08 51.98 -14.90
CA PRO A 560 21.67 51.50 -16.22
C PRO A 560 20.28 50.86 -16.24
N ALA A 561 19.90 50.15 -15.17
CA ALA A 561 18.58 49.53 -15.05
C ALA A 561 17.50 50.60 -14.77
N LEU A 562 17.83 51.66 -14.03
CA LEU A 562 16.93 52.82 -13.84
C LEU A 562 16.64 53.52 -15.16
N THR A 563 17.66 53.75 -16.00
CA THR A 563 17.48 54.33 -17.33
C THR A 563 16.61 53.45 -18.22
N ALA A 564 16.89 52.14 -18.28
CA ALA A 564 16.10 51.19 -19.06
C ALA A 564 14.64 51.11 -18.56
N GLY A 565 14.44 51.14 -17.25
CA GLY A 565 13.13 51.06 -16.58
C GLY A 565 12.17 52.19 -16.92
N LEU A 566 12.63 53.31 -17.50
CA LEU A 566 11.74 54.37 -17.99
C LEU A 566 10.90 53.93 -19.19
N SER A 567 11.43 53.01 -20.00
CA SER A 567 10.79 52.57 -21.24
C SER A 567 10.45 51.07 -21.25
N GLU A 568 11.22 50.26 -20.53
CA GLU A 568 11.12 48.80 -20.56
C GLU A 568 10.41 48.28 -19.28
N PRO A 569 9.32 47.49 -19.42
CA PRO A 569 8.67 46.82 -18.28
C PRO A 569 9.58 45.83 -17.55
N ASP A 570 10.43 45.10 -18.28
CA ASP A 570 11.29 44.05 -17.72
C ASP A 570 12.37 44.65 -16.80
N ALA A 571 12.99 45.76 -17.22
CA ALA A 571 13.91 46.51 -16.36
C ALA A 571 13.24 47.02 -15.07
N ARG A 572 11.95 47.41 -15.12
CA ARG A 572 11.18 47.76 -13.90
C ARG A 572 10.94 46.56 -13.00
N LEU A 573 10.68 45.39 -13.58
CA LEU A 573 10.55 44.15 -12.83
C LEU A 573 11.86 43.78 -12.15
N GLU A 574 13.00 43.88 -12.85
CA GLU A 574 14.34 43.65 -12.30
C GLU A 574 14.62 44.58 -11.12
N LEU A 575 14.31 45.88 -11.24
CA LEU A 575 14.44 46.85 -10.15
C LEU A 575 13.54 46.51 -8.96
N LEU A 576 12.28 46.12 -9.17
CA LEU A 576 11.41 45.65 -8.08
C LEU A 576 11.99 44.40 -7.42
N GLN A 577 12.46 43.42 -8.18
CA GLN A 577 13.12 42.24 -7.61
C GLN A 577 14.38 42.60 -6.84
N LEU A 578 15.17 43.55 -7.34
CA LEU A 578 16.34 44.09 -6.65
C LEU A 578 15.92 44.63 -5.29
N THR A 579 14.85 45.44 -5.17
CA THR A 579 14.38 45.93 -3.87
C THR A 579 14.00 44.81 -2.89
N THR A 580 13.56 43.64 -3.36
CA THR A 580 13.23 42.50 -2.50
C THR A 580 14.42 41.67 -2.05
N ARG A 581 15.55 41.70 -2.77
CA ARG A 581 16.71 40.83 -2.53
C ARG A 581 17.87 41.59 -1.89
N GLY A 582 18.40 41.07 -0.79
CA GLY A 582 19.64 41.54 -0.16
C GLY A 582 20.73 40.47 -0.17
N THR A 583 21.94 40.82 0.28
CA THR A 583 23.04 39.85 0.47
C THR A 583 23.31 39.64 1.95
N ILE A 584 23.34 38.37 2.38
CA ILE A 584 23.73 37.98 3.73
C ILE A 584 24.98 37.10 3.68
N ILE A 585 25.82 37.20 4.71
CA ILE A 585 26.98 36.32 4.87
C ILE A 585 26.49 34.98 5.44
N GLY A 586 26.43 33.96 4.60
CA GLY A 586 26.16 32.58 5.00
C GLY A 586 27.42 31.74 5.09
N PHE A 587 27.26 30.48 5.51
CA PHE A 587 28.30 29.46 5.44
C PHE A 587 27.88 28.36 4.46
N ASP A 588 28.84 27.86 3.67
CA ASP A 588 28.63 26.68 2.85
C ASP A 588 28.71 25.42 3.73
N PRO A 589 27.66 24.57 3.79
CA PRO A 589 27.65 23.37 4.63
C PRO A 589 28.72 22.34 4.28
N LYS A 590 29.28 22.36 3.06
CA LYS A 590 30.35 21.43 2.66
C LYS A 590 31.75 21.98 2.94
N SER A 591 31.99 23.26 2.67
CA SER A 591 33.33 23.87 2.79
C SER A 591 33.54 24.67 4.09
N HIS A 592 32.49 24.91 4.88
CA HIS A 592 32.49 25.78 6.06
C HIS A 592 33.04 27.20 5.81
N ARG A 593 33.12 27.64 4.54
CA ARG A 593 33.59 28.98 4.16
C ARG A 593 32.43 29.97 4.20
N ARG A 594 32.77 31.24 4.48
CA ARG A 594 31.85 32.36 4.37
C ARG A 594 31.53 32.58 2.89
N VAL A 595 30.25 32.54 2.54
CA VAL A 595 29.74 32.76 1.18
C VAL A 595 28.61 33.78 1.27
N LEU A 596 28.63 34.78 0.39
CA LEU A 596 27.49 35.70 0.24
C LEU A 596 26.32 34.92 -0.38
N LYS A 597 25.20 34.87 0.32
CA LYS A 597 23.95 34.28 -0.17
C LYS A 597 22.93 35.40 -0.37
N SER A 598 22.18 35.35 -1.46
CA SER A 598 21.01 36.22 -1.60
C SER A 598 19.93 35.78 -0.61
N ALA A 599 19.34 36.74 0.09
CA ALA A 599 18.21 36.51 0.99
C ALA A 599 17.13 37.55 0.72
N ASN A 600 15.88 37.16 0.96
CA ASN A 600 14.76 38.08 0.83
C ASN A 600 14.82 39.11 1.97
N ARG A 601 14.90 40.40 1.64
CA ARG A 601 14.96 41.50 2.62
C ARG A 601 13.60 42.10 2.92
N LEU A 602 12.64 42.06 1.99
CA LEU A 602 11.25 42.50 2.16
C LEU A 602 10.30 41.70 1.27
N THR A 603 8.99 41.80 1.52
CA THR A 603 7.96 41.23 0.63
C THR A 603 6.86 42.24 0.32
N TYR A 604 6.39 42.23 -0.93
CA TYR A 604 5.25 43.04 -1.37
C TYR A 604 3.89 42.39 -1.07
N ILE A 605 3.86 41.14 -0.60
CA ILE A 605 2.62 40.38 -0.38
C ILE A 605 1.63 41.16 0.52
N PHE A 606 2.09 41.67 1.66
CA PHE A 606 1.21 42.32 2.63
C PHE A 606 0.72 43.69 2.16
N SER A 607 1.59 44.51 1.55
CA SER A 607 1.20 45.83 1.05
C SER A 607 0.25 45.72 -0.16
N MET A 608 0.51 44.80 -1.08
CA MET A 608 -0.36 44.55 -2.23
C MET A 608 -1.70 43.92 -1.82
N ALA A 609 -1.74 43.14 -0.74
CA ALA A 609 -2.98 42.58 -0.22
C ALA A 609 -3.97 43.66 0.25
N ASN A 610 -3.47 44.79 0.77
CA ASN A 610 -4.31 45.92 1.18
C ASN A 610 -4.95 46.66 0.00
N GLU A 611 -4.41 46.47 -1.21
CA GLU A 611 -4.92 47.10 -2.44
C GLU A 611 -6.00 46.26 -3.14
N LEU A 612 -6.22 45.03 -2.69
CA LEU A 612 -7.29 44.17 -3.21
C LEU A 612 -8.66 44.65 -2.72
N ASP A 613 -9.55 45.01 -3.65
CA ASP A 613 -10.94 45.34 -3.34
C ASP A 613 -11.68 44.10 -2.83
N ARG A 614 -12.08 44.15 -1.56
CA ARG A 614 -12.77 43.05 -0.87
C ARG A 614 -14.19 42.79 -1.39
N LYS A 615 -14.75 43.66 -2.25
CA LYS A 615 -16.15 43.56 -2.72
C LYS A 615 -16.31 42.99 -4.12
N ALA A 616 -15.24 42.81 -4.89
CA ALA A 616 -15.31 42.42 -6.30
C ALA A 616 -14.61 41.06 -6.58
N SER A 617 -15.10 39.97 -5.96
CA SER A 617 -14.50 38.63 -6.08
C SER A 617 -14.37 38.17 -7.53
N ASP A 618 -15.41 38.38 -8.34
CA ASP A 618 -15.44 37.85 -9.71
C ASP A 618 -14.47 38.60 -10.63
N ALA A 619 -14.36 39.92 -10.45
CA ALA A 619 -13.40 40.75 -11.18
C ALA A 619 -11.96 40.38 -10.81
N LEU A 620 -11.68 40.11 -9.53
CA LEU A 620 -10.36 39.66 -9.09
C LEU A 620 -10.04 38.27 -9.64
N THR A 621 -10.99 37.32 -9.59
CA THR A 621 -10.82 35.99 -10.19
C THR A 621 -10.44 36.08 -11.67
N GLN A 622 -11.16 36.89 -12.45
CA GLN A 622 -10.86 37.09 -13.87
C GLN A 622 -9.49 37.75 -14.10
N ARG A 623 -9.11 38.73 -13.26
CA ARG A 623 -7.79 39.37 -13.33
C ARG A 623 -6.66 38.37 -13.05
N VAL A 624 -6.82 37.52 -12.04
CA VAL A 624 -5.85 36.47 -11.70
C VAL A 624 -5.78 35.41 -12.81
N LEU A 625 -6.91 34.95 -13.32
CA LEU A 625 -6.97 33.97 -14.41
C LEU A 625 -6.27 34.50 -15.67
N THR A 626 -6.55 35.75 -16.05
CA THR A 626 -5.90 36.42 -17.19
C THR A 626 -4.37 36.49 -16.99
N HIS A 627 -3.91 36.80 -15.78
CA HIS A 627 -2.50 36.83 -15.45
C HIS A 627 -1.83 35.46 -15.56
N LEU A 628 -2.49 34.40 -15.09
CA LEU A 628 -1.94 33.04 -15.16
C LEU A 628 -1.95 32.49 -16.59
N GLN A 629 -2.96 32.83 -17.41
CA GLN A 629 -2.95 32.54 -18.84
C GLN A 629 -1.77 33.24 -19.56
N GLY A 630 -1.45 34.47 -19.17
CA GLY A 630 -0.24 35.16 -19.64
C GLY A 630 1.05 34.43 -19.24
N ALA A 631 1.09 33.87 -18.02
CA ALA A 631 2.23 33.05 -17.57
C ALA A 631 2.35 31.74 -18.39
N GLU A 632 1.23 31.12 -18.76
CA GLU A 632 1.23 29.94 -19.66
C GLU A 632 1.79 30.30 -21.04
N GLN A 633 1.44 31.46 -21.60
CA GLN A 633 2.00 31.94 -22.87
C GLN A 633 3.51 32.23 -22.76
N ALA A 634 3.96 32.75 -21.62
CA ALA A 634 5.38 32.90 -21.35
C ALA A 634 6.08 31.53 -21.32
N LEU A 635 5.47 30.51 -20.71
CA LEU A 635 5.99 29.14 -20.73
C LEU A 635 6.08 28.54 -22.14
N VAL A 636 5.09 28.79 -23.02
CA VAL A 636 5.20 28.40 -24.45
C VAL A 636 6.48 28.98 -25.05
N THR A 637 6.76 30.26 -24.80
CA THR A 637 7.96 30.92 -25.33
C THR A 637 9.25 30.33 -24.75
N ILE A 638 9.26 30.05 -23.44
CA ILE A 638 10.40 29.46 -22.73
C ILE A 638 10.69 28.06 -23.26
N PHE A 639 9.70 27.17 -23.27
CA PHE A 639 9.86 25.80 -23.73
C PHE A 639 10.19 25.75 -25.22
N GLY A 640 9.59 26.63 -26.04
CA GLY A 640 9.84 26.68 -27.47
C GLY A 640 11.30 27.03 -27.80
N ASN A 641 11.86 28.01 -27.08
CA ASN A 641 13.27 28.35 -27.25
C ASN A 641 14.20 27.27 -26.67
N ALA A 642 13.85 26.65 -25.54
CA ALA A 642 14.63 25.55 -24.97
C ALA A 642 14.67 24.33 -25.90
N GLU A 643 13.54 23.97 -26.52
CA GLU A 643 13.47 22.90 -27.53
C GLU A 643 14.25 23.28 -28.79
N TRP A 644 14.15 24.53 -29.26
CA TRP A 644 14.94 25.01 -30.38
C TRP A 644 16.45 24.86 -30.12
N GLU A 645 16.92 25.33 -28.96
CA GLU A 645 18.32 25.16 -28.55
C GLU A 645 18.70 23.69 -28.39
N HIS A 646 17.81 22.85 -27.86
CA HIS A 646 18.05 21.41 -27.75
C HIS A 646 18.24 20.75 -29.12
N ILE A 647 17.38 21.06 -30.09
CA ILE A 647 17.48 20.55 -31.46
C ILE A 647 18.79 21.03 -32.10
N GLN A 648 19.12 22.31 -31.94
CA GLN A 648 20.33 22.91 -32.47
C GLN A 648 21.60 22.30 -31.86
N ASN A 649 21.67 22.17 -30.54
CA ASN A 649 22.83 21.65 -29.83
C ASN A 649 23.10 20.16 -30.11
N ASN A 650 22.05 19.40 -30.45
CA ASN A 650 22.16 17.99 -30.81
C ASN A 650 22.21 17.73 -32.32
N ASN A 651 22.30 18.78 -33.15
CA ASN A 651 22.30 18.70 -34.62
C ASN A 651 21.13 17.86 -35.17
N LEU A 652 19.94 17.99 -34.55
CA LEU A 652 18.72 17.32 -35.01
C LEU A 652 18.05 18.15 -36.10
N LEU A 653 17.40 17.47 -37.05
CA LEU A 653 16.64 18.09 -38.14
C LEU A 653 15.16 18.22 -37.78
N LEU A 654 14.46 19.17 -38.39
CA LEU A 654 13.01 19.32 -38.18
C LEU A 654 12.22 18.11 -38.72
N SER A 655 12.77 17.37 -39.68
CA SER A 655 12.19 16.10 -40.17
C SER A 655 12.19 14.96 -39.15
N ALA A 656 13.08 15.01 -38.16
CA ALA A 656 13.17 14.03 -37.07
C ALA A 656 12.18 14.28 -35.93
N LEU A 657 11.40 15.37 -35.98
CA LEU A 657 10.42 15.71 -34.95
C LEU A 657 9.25 14.70 -34.94
N PRO A 658 8.57 14.54 -33.77
CA PRO A 658 7.38 13.73 -33.67
C PRO A 658 6.30 14.14 -34.68
N GLU A 659 5.54 13.15 -35.17
CA GLU A 659 4.50 13.35 -36.19
C GLU A 659 3.50 14.48 -35.87
N PRO A 660 2.97 14.61 -34.63
CA PRO A 660 2.06 15.71 -34.29
C PRO A 660 2.71 17.09 -34.42
N THR A 661 4.00 17.21 -34.10
CA THR A 661 4.76 18.46 -34.23
C THR A 661 4.98 18.79 -35.69
N LYS A 662 5.35 17.80 -36.52
CA LYS A 662 5.49 18.00 -37.97
C LYS A 662 4.18 18.43 -38.62
N GLN A 663 3.05 17.86 -38.24
CA GLN A 663 1.74 18.28 -38.74
C GLN A 663 1.41 19.72 -38.37
N ALA A 664 1.68 20.13 -37.12
CA ALA A 664 1.51 21.52 -36.69
C ALA A 664 2.43 22.49 -37.45
N MET A 665 3.68 22.10 -37.69
CA MET A 665 4.63 22.86 -38.52
C MET A 665 4.13 22.97 -39.97
N GLN A 666 3.67 21.87 -40.58
CA GLN A 666 3.11 21.88 -41.94
C GLN A 666 1.85 22.74 -42.04
N ALA A 667 1.02 22.79 -41.00
CA ALA A 667 -0.16 23.67 -40.96
C ALA A 667 0.24 25.15 -40.95
N SER A 668 1.32 25.50 -40.26
CA SER A 668 1.85 26.87 -40.26
C SER A 668 2.59 27.21 -41.56
N PHE A 669 3.62 26.44 -41.92
CA PHE A 669 4.53 26.74 -43.04
C PHE A 669 4.02 26.28 -44.42
N GLY A 670 2.93 25.51 -44.47
CA GLY A 670 2.51 24.77 -45.65
C GLY A 670 3.37 23.52 -45.87
N LYS A 671 2.82 22.51 -46.57
CA LYS A 671 3.54 21.24 -46.81
C LYS A 671 4.83 21.41 -47.62
N ALA A 672 4.79 22.24 -48.67
CA ALA A 672 5.97 22.54 -49.48
C ALA A 672 7.01 23.36 -48.71
N GLY A 673 6.58 24.43 -48.02
CA GLY A 673 7.47 25.26 -47.22
C GLY A 673 8.12 24.51 -46.05
N PHE A 674 7.41 23.58 -45.41
CA PHE A 674 8.00 22.72 -44.39
C PHE A 674 9.03 21.75 -44.99
N ALA A 675 8.76 21.15 -46.15
CA ALA A 675 9.69 20.22 -46.79
C ALA A 675 11.04 20.88 -47.16
N GLU A 676 11.02 22.17 -47.51
CA GLU A 676 12.24 22.94 -47.80
C GLU A 676 13.10 23.15 -46.56
N ILE A 677 12.48 23.45 -45.41
CA ILE A 677 13.22 23.70 -44.15
C ILE A 677 13.50 22.43 -43.35
N ALA A 678 12.82 21.32 -43.64
CA ALA A 678 12.82 20.11 -42.81
C ALA A 678 14.21 19.45 -42.71
N GLU A 679 14.98 19.51 -43.79
CA GLU A 679 16.31 18.88 -43.91
C GLU A 679 17.47 19.87 -43.70
N MET A 680 17.16 21.14 -43.44
CA MET A 680 18.18 22.17 -43.22
C MET A 680 18.66 22.17 -41.76
N PRO A 681 19.96 22.39 -41.49
CA PRO A 681 20.44 22.69 -40.15
C PRO A 681 19.75 23.94 -39.59
N LEU A 682 19.39 23.94 -38.30
CA LEU A 682 18.69 25.08 -37.67
C LEU A 682 19.50 26.39 -37.71
N THR A 683 20.83 26.32 -37.86
CA THR A 683 21.70 27.49 -38.03
C THR A 683 21.47 28.25 -39.32
N ASP A 684 20.97 27.56 -40.34
CA ASP A 684 20.83 28.08 -41.69
C ASP A 684 19.40 28.59 -41.95
N LEU A 685 18.50 28.42 -40.96
CA LEU A 685 17.13 28.87 -41.02
C LEU A 685 17.02 30.37 -40.71
N SER A 686 16.09 31.04 -41.41
CA SER A 686 15.85 32.48 -41.21
C SER A 686 15.28 32.79 -39.82
N LEU A 687 15.48 34.02 -39.36
CA LEU A 687 14.85 34.52 -38.12
C LEU A 687 13.32 34.46 -38.17
N GLU A 688 12.73 34.65 -39.36
CA GLU A 688 11.29 34.53 -39.58
C GLU A 688 10.81 33.08 -39.39
N THR A 689 11.57 32.11 -39.90
CA THR A 689 11.31 30.68 -39.67
C THR A 689 11.36 30.35 -38.18
N ARG A 690 12.38 30.83 -37.47
CA ARG A 690 12.50 30.63 -36.02
C ARG A 690 11.32 31.23 -35.26
N ALA A 691 10.94 32.48 -35.55
CA ALA A 691 9.84 33.17 -34.89
C ALA A 691 8.50 32.43 -35.02
N ARG A 692 8.29 31.74 -36.14
CA ARG A 692 7.08 30.94 -36.39
C ARG A 692 7.16 29.51 -35.84
N ALA A 693 8.36 28.93 -35.78
CA ALA A 693 8.58 27.57 -35.29
C ALA A 693 8.59 27.48 -33.76
N VAL A 694 9.21 28.44 -33.07
CA VAL A 694 9.37 28.45 -31.61
C VAL A 694 8.03 28.31 -30.86
N PRO A 695 6.96 29.07 -31.18
CA PRO A 695 5.67 28.90 -30.51
C PRO A 695 5.06 27.49 -30.69
N ILE A 696 5.24 26.88 -31.86
CA ILE A 696 4.74 25.53 -32.14
C ILE A 696 5.49 24.48 -31.34
N LEU A 697 6.83 24.60 -31.26
CA LEU A 697 7.65 23.73 -30.41
C LEU A 697 7.26 23.88 -28.94
N GLY A 698 7.07 25.12 -28.49
CA GLY A 698 6.66 25.44 -27.13
C GLY A 698 5.32 24.82 -26.75
N ASP A 699 4.30 25.00 -27.57
CA ASP A 699 2.96 24.42 -27.38
C ASP A 699 3.02 22.89 -27.25
N LYS A 700 3.76 22.23 -28.16
CA LYS A 700 3.89 20.77 -28.13
C LYS A 700 4.70 20.26 -26.94
N ALA A 701 5.73 20.99 -26.54
CA ALA A 701 6.51 20.68 -25.35
C ALA A 701 5.66 20.85 -24.08
N GLN A 702 4.93 21.96 -23.96
CA GLN A 702 4.03 22.23 -22.83
C GLN A 702 2.95 21.16 -22.70
N ASN A 703 2.28 20.79 -23.79
CA ASN A 703 1.30 19.71 -23.78
C ASN A 703 1.90 18.35 -23.35
N ARG A 704 3.15 18.05 -23.75
CA ARG A 704 3.88 16.85 -23.29
C ARG A 704 4.18 16.92 -21.79
N ILE A 705 4.57 18.08 -21.28
CA ILE A 705 4.84 18.33 -19.86
C ILE A 705 3.54 18.18 -19.05
N TYR A 706 2.43 18.76 -19.51
CA TYR A 706 1.11 18.58 -18.87
C TYR A 706 0.72 17.11 -18.81
N ARG A 707 0.89 16.36 -19.89
CA ARG A 707 0.64 14.91 -19.90
C ARG A 707 1.46 14.19 -18.83
N GLN A 708 2.77 14.45 -18.79
CA GLN A 708 3.65 13.84 -17.80
C GLN A 708 3.25 14.22 -16.37
N LEU A 709 2.98 15.51 -16.14
CA LEU A 709 2.60 16.05 -14.85
C LEU A 709 1.30 15.40 -14.35
N LEU A 710 0.23 15.47 -15.14
CA LEU A 710 -1.07 14.88 -14.83
C LEU A 710 -0.96 13.39 -14.51
N LEU A 711 -0.26 12.62 -15.36
CA LEU A 711 -0.09 11.19 -15.15
C LEU A 711 0.71 10.88 -13.88
N SER A 712 1.81 11.59 -13.62
CA SER A 712 2.61 11.37 -12.41
C SER A 712 1.81 11.72 -11.15
N THR A 713 1.11 12.85 -11.14
CA THR A 713 0.35 13.32 -9.98
C THR A 713 -0.84 12.40 -9.71
N ILE A 714 -1.63 12.03 -10.73
CA ILE A 714 -2.73 11.08 -10.55
C ILE A 714 -2.22 9.74 -10.04
N THR A 715 -1.08 9.26 -10.56
CA THR A 715 -0.53 7.96 -10.15
C THR A 715 -0.05 7.99 -8.70
N GLU A 716 0.72 8.99 -8.30
CA GLU A 716 1.20 9.17 -6.92
C GLU A 716 0.02 9.28 -5.94
N SER A 717 -0.92 10.19 -6.20
CA SER A 717 -2.08 10.40 -5.31
C SER A 717 -3.01 9.19 -5.27
N TRP A 718 -3.16 8.43 -6.37
CA TRP A 718 -3.97 7.21 -6.39
C TRP A 718 -3.37 6.08 -5.54
N VAL A 719 -2.05 5.91 -5.56
CA VAL A 719 -1.37 4.91 -4.71
C VAL A 719 -1.57 5.24 -3.23
N ASP A 720 -1.41 6.51 -2.86
CA ASP A 720 -1.65 6.97 -1.50
C ASP A 720 -3.12 6.78 -1.10
N TYR A 721 -4.05 7.08 -2.00
CA TYR A 721 -5.48 6.86 -1.79
C TYR A 721 -5.82 5.38 -1.54
N LEU A 722 -5.30 4.47 -2.36
CA LEU A 722 -5.51 3.02 -2.19
C LEU A 722 -4.99 2.54 -0.82
N THR A 723 -3.86 3.08 -0.37
CA THR A 723 -3.30 2.78 0.94
C THR A 723 -4.23 3.26 2.06
N ARG A 724 -4.79 4.48 1.94
CA ARG A 724 -5.77 5.01 2.91
C ARG A 724 -7.08 4.21 2.88
N MET A 725 -7.51 3.72 1.73
CA MET A 725 -8.72 2.89 1.58
C MET A 725 -8.59 1.51 2.22
N GLU A 726 -7.41 0.90 2.15
CA GLU A 726 -7.13 -0.35 2.87
C GLU A 726 -7.20 -0.13 4.40
N ALA A 727 -6.60 0.96 4.88
CA ALA A 727 -6.69 1.33 6.29
C ALA A 727 -8.13 1.59 6.74
N LEU A 728 -8.93 2.29 5.92
CA LEU A 728 -10.36 2.56 6.16
C LEU A 728 -11.17 1.27 6.29
N ARG A 729 -10.92 0.30 5.41
CA ARG A 729 -11.59 -1.01 5.44
C ARG A 729 -11.34 -1.72 6.76
N VAL A 730 -10.09 -1.72 7.24
CA VAL A 730 -9.72 -2.33 8.52
C VAL A 730 -10.36 -1.56 9.70
N SER A 731 -10.31 -0.23 9.70
CA SER A 731 -10.86 0.57 10.82
C SER A 731 -12.37 0.43 10.96
N ILE A 732 -13.12 0.46 9.84
CA ILE A 732 -14.59 0.36 9.86
C ILE A 732 -15.04 -1.04 10.32
N SER A 733 -14.28 -2.08 10.02
CA SER A 733 -14.53 -3.41 10.57
C SER A 733 -14.39 -3.46 12.10
N MET A 734 -13.61 -2.56 12.70
CA MET A 734 -13.48 -2.41 14.16
C MET A 734 -14.53 -1.45 14.75
N GLU A 735 -15.12 -0.55 13.95
CA GLU A 735 -16.20 0.35 14.39
C GLU A 735 -17.60 -0.28 14.32
N SER A 736 -17.76 -1.42 13.64
CA SER A 736 -19.04 -2.15 13.57
C SER A 736 -19.59 -2.58 14.93
N TYR A 737 -18.77 -2.53 15.99
CA TYR A 737 -19.19 -2.69 17.38
C TYR A 737 -20.10 -1.54 17.89
N ALA A 738 -20.19 -0.41 17.15
CA ALA A 738 -20.93 0.79 17.52
C ALA A 738 -22.35 0.91 16.90
N GLN A 739 -22.97 -0.20 16.48
CA GLN A 739 -24.37 -0.27 16.02
C GLN A 739 -24.74 0.54 14.76
N ARG A 740 -23.77 0.90 13.91
CA ARG A 740 -24.02 1.49 12.58
C ARG A 740 -23.68 0.48 11.49
N ASP A 741 -24.35 0.58 10.34
CA ASP A 741 -24.05 -0.25 9.17
C ASP A 741 -22.65 0.09 8.62
N PRO A 742 -21.67 -0.83 8.73
CA PRO A 742 -20.28 -0.58 8.32
C PRO A 742 -20.16 -0.24 6.83
N LEU A 743 -21.00 -0.83 5.98
CA LEU A 743 -20.95 -0.60 4.54
C LEU A 743 -21.38 0.83 4.18
N VAL A 744 -22.40 1.35 4.87
CA VAL A 744 -22.88 2.72 4.67
C VAL A 744 -21.80 3.72 5.10
N GLN A 745 -21.16 3.49 6.24
CA GLN A 745 -20.05 4.32 6.71
C GLN A 745 -18.87 4.29 5.73
N TYR A 746 -18.50 3.09 5.26
CA TYR A 746 -17.42 2.93 4.29
C TYR A 746 -17.71 3.69 3.00
N LYS A 747 -18.92 3.57 2.45
CA LYS A 747 -19.32 4.32 1.25
C LYS A 747 -19.23 5.84 1.44
N SER A 748 -19.69 6.34 2.58
CA SER A 748 -19.66 7.77 2.91
C SER A 748 -18.22 8.29 3.02
N GLU A 749 -17.39 7.65 3.84
CA GLU A 749 -15.99 8.05 4.03
C GLU A 749 -15.18 7.87 2.75
N ALA A 750 -15.36 6.77 2.01
CA ALA A 750 -14.71 6.55 0.73
C ALA A 750 -15.05 7.63 -0.30
N SER A 751 -16.30 8.08 -0.35
CA SER A 751 -16.75 9.17 -1.24
C SER A 751 -16.11 10.51 -0.88
N LYS A 752 -16.01 10.81 0.42
CA LYS A 752 -15.35 12.02 0.93
C LYS A 752 -13.86 12.00 0.57
N MET A 753 -13.16 10.92 0.93
CA MET A 753 -11.75 10.74 0.61
C MET A 753 -11.46 10.77 -0.88
N PHE A 754 -12.38 10.25 -1.71
CA PHE A 754 -12.23 10.31 -3.18
C PHE A 754 -12.39 11.73 -3.71
N THR A 755 -13.28 12.53 -3.14
CA THR A 755 -13.42 13.95 -3.50
C THR A 755 -12.18 14.75 -3.10
N GLU A 756 -11.63 14.46 -1.91
CA GLU A 756 -10.36 15.01 -1.43
C GLU A 756 -9.21 14.64 -2.36
N LEU A 757 -9.11 13.37 -2.80
CA LEU A 757 -8.12 12.92 -3.79
C LEU A 757 -8.20 13.76 -5.07
N LEU A 758 -9.39 13.96 -5.63
CA LEU A 758 -9.54 14.74 -6.87
C LEU A 758 -9.11 16.20 -6.67
N SER A 759 -9.38 16.79 -5.50
CA SER A 759 -8.91 18.12 -5.15
C SER A 759 -7.39 18.18 -4.98
N GLU A 760 -6.80 17.20 -4.30
CA GLU A 760 -5.36 17.09 -4.08
C GLU A 760 -4.60 16.97 -5.40
N VAL A 761 -5.13 16.19 -6.35
CA VAL A 761 -4.59 16.08 -7.70
C VAL A 761 -4.58 17.44 -8.40
N ARG A 762 -5.72 18.15 -8.44
CA ARG A 762 -5.81 19.47 -9.11
C ARG A 762 -4.85 20.48 -8.49
N GLN A 763 -4.81 20.59 -7.16
CA GLN A 763 -3.91 21.50 -6.46
C GLN A 763 -2.44 21.19 -6.72
N THR A 764 -2.08 19.91 -6.74
CA THR A 764 -0.71 19.49 -6.99
C THR A 764 -0.28 19.80 -8.43
N VAL A 765 -1.16 19.63 -9.41
CA VAL A 765 -0.91 19.99 -10.82
C VAL A 765 -0.68 21.50 -10.94
N ILE A 766 -1.57 22.32 -10.39
CA ILE A 766 -1.47 23.79 -10.46
C ILE A 766 -0.21 24.30 -9.75
N ASN A 767 0.15 23.75 -8.59
CA ASN A 767 1.36 24.16 -7.87
C ASN A 767 2.65 23.76 -8.61
N ARG A 768 2.62 22.73 -9.46
CA ARG A 768 3.81 22.23 -10.18
C ARG A 768 3.94 22.79 -11.59
N MET A 769 2.84 23.14 -12.28
CA MET A 769 2.86 23.45 -13.71
C MET A 769 3.74 24.66 -14.06
N PHE A 770 3.74 25.73 -13.24
CA PHE A 770 4.57 26.91 -13.48
C PHE A 770 6.00 26.78 -12.97
N ARG A 771 6.28 25.78 -12.13
CA ARG A 771 7.61 25.52 -11.56
C ARG A 771 8.43 24.56 -12.41
N TYR A 772 7.79 23.89 -13.37
CA TYR A 772 8.48 23.02 -14.31
C TYR A 772 9.20 23.87 -15.36
N LEU A 773 10.45 24.26 -15.08
CA LEU A 773 11.28 25.03 -16.00
C LEU A 773 12.41 24.16 -16.58
N PRO A 774 12.77 24.33 -17.87
CA PRO A 774 13.87 23.60 -18.46
C PRO A 774 15.19 24.04 -17.81
N THR A 775 15.99 23.08 -17.38
CA THR A 775 17.30 23.36 -16.78
C THR A 775 18.30 23.67 -17.89
N ALA A 776 18.94 24.85 -17.83
CA ALA A 776 19.96 25.20 -18.82
C ALA A 776 21.11 24.16 -18.80
N ALA A 777 21.53 23.69 -19.97
CA ALA A 777 22.60 22.69 -20.13
C ALA A 777 23.96 23.13 -19.55
N THR A 778 24.12 24.42 -19.22
CA THR A 778 25.32 25.00 -18.63
C THR A 778 25.63 24.52 -17.20
N GLU A 779 24.65 24.02 -16.43
CA GLU A 779 24.93 23.41 -15.12
C GLU A 779 25.58 22.03 -15.24
N ASN A 780 25.25 21.23 -16.26
CA ASN A 780 25.92 19.95 -16.51
C ASN A 780 27.41 20.14 -16.87
N ALA A 781 27.76 21.20 -17.60
CA ALA A 781 29.15 21.53 -17.90
C ALA A 781 29.95 22.00 -16.66
N ARG A 782 29.31 22.67 -15.69
CA ARG A 782 29.95 23.03 -14.40
C ARG A 782 30.05 21.83 -13.44
N ALA A 783 29.05 20.94 -13.40
CA ALA A 783 29.12 19.71 -12.63
C ALA A 783 30.21 18.75 -13.14
N LEU A 784 30.41 18.68 -14.47
CA LEU A 784 31.48 17.90 -15.10
C LEU A 784 32.87 18.56 -14.97
N ARG A 785 32.97 19.90 -14.87
CA ARG A 785 34.25 20.60 -14.59
C ARG A 785 34.63 20.62 -13.10
N GLY A 786 33.68 20.39 -12.19
CA GLY A 786 33.92 20.24 -10.75
C GLY A 786 34.41 18.84 -10.36
N ALA A 787 34.22 17.84 -11.23
CA ALA A 787 34.83 16.51 -11.11
C ALA A 787 36.19 16.50 -11.82
N GLY A 788 37.16 17.22 -11.25
CA GLY A 788 38.55 17.17 -11.68
C GLY A 788 39.13 15.78 -11.45
N VAL A 789 39.02 14.91 -12.46
CA VAL A 789 39.88 13.73 -12.59
C VAL A 789 41.26 14.25 -13.00
N SER A 790 42.17 14.32 -12.03
CA SER A 790 43.60 14.42 -12.35
C SER A 790 44.02 13.18 -13.14
N PRO A 791 44.84 13.32 -14.19
CA PRO A 791 45.35 12.17 -14.93
C PRO A 791 46.25 11.34 -14.01
N VAL A 792 45.88 10.08 -13.80
CA VAL A 792 46.66 9.12 -13.01
C VAL A 792 47.86 8.67 -13.85
N ASN A 793 49.07 8.98 -13.37
CA ASN A 793 50.30 8.35 -13.82
C ASN A 793 50.30 6.87 -13.43
N GLU A 794 50.58 6.01 -14.38
CA GLU A 794 50.95 4.60 -14.17
C GLU A 794 52.23 4.50 -13.33
N ALA A 795 52.14 3.80 -12.19
CA ALA A 795 53.16 2.87 -11.71
C ALA A 795 52.78 2.27 -10.34
N GLY A 796 52.68 0.93 -10.28
CA GLY A 796 53.23 0.18 -9.15
C GLY A 796 52.28 -0.33 -8.06
N ALA A 797 52.03 -1.65 -8.14
CA ALA A 797 51.92 -2.62 -7.04
C ALA A 797 50.64 -2.69 -6.19
N VAL A 798 49.99 -3.83 -6.34
CA VAL A 798 48.87 -4.40 -5.57
C VAL A 798 49.32 -4.80 -4.16
N GLN A 799 48.55 -4.45 -3.12
CA GLN A 799 48.48 -5.19 -1.85
C GLN A 799 47.03 -5.24 -1.31
N PRO A 800 46.63 -6.32 -0.60
CA PRO A 800 45.23 -6.63 -0.33
C PRO A 800 44.68 -6.01 0.96
N ALA A 801 43.36 -5.79 0.94
CA ALA A 801 42.56 -5.10 1.93
C ALA A 801 42.53 -5.76 3.33
N GLN A 802 42.68 -4.93 4.38
CA GLN A 802 42.35 -5.27 5.77
C GLN A 802 40.96 -4.73 6.15
N LYS A 803 40.17 -5.57 6.85
CA LYS A 803 38.82 -5.30 7.38
C LYS A 803 38.80 -4.18 8.43
N PRO A 804 37.71 -3.40 8.56
CA PRO A 804 37.62 -2.34 9.55
C PRO A 804 37.23 -2.87 10.95
N GLY A 805 37.99 -2.47 11.97
CA GLY A 805 37.74 -2.76 13.38
C GLY A 805 36.69 -1.83 14.02
N LYS A 806 35.87 -2.44 14.89
CA LYS A 806 34.84 -1.81 15.73
C LYS A 806 35.41 -0.69 16.62
N LYS A 807 34.81 0.51 16.59
CA LYS A 807 35.05 1.58 17.59
C LYS A 807 33.97 1.59 18.67
N LYS A 808 34.42 1.52 19.93
CA LYS A 808 33.65 1.64 21.17
C LYS A 808 33.17 3.08 21.38
N ARG A 809 31.89 3.23 21.76
CA ARG A 809 31.28 4.44 22.35
C ARG A 809 31.92 4.72 23.72
N LYS A 810 32.41 5.93 23.94
CA LYS A 810 32.63 6.51 25.29
C LYS A 810 31.56 7.55 25.54
N ARG A 811 30.88 7.41 26.68
CA ARG A 811 30.02 8.43 27.30
C ARG A 811 30.90 9.56 27.83
N HIS A 812 30.47 10.80 27.61
CA HIS A 812 30.43 11.86 28.61
C HIS A 812 29.23 12.75 28.30
#